data_AF-A0A9Q1A0C6-F1
#
_entry.id   AF-A0A9Q1A0C6-F1
#
_cell.length_a   1.000
_cell.length_b   1.000
_cell.length_c   1.000
_cell.angle_alpha   90.00
_cell.angle_beta   90.00
_cell.angle_gamma   90.00
#
_symmetry.space_group_name_H-M   'P 1'
#
loop_
_entity.id
_entity.type
_entity.pdbx_description
1 polymer ?
#
loop_
_entity_poly.entity_id
_entity_poly.type
_entity_poly.pdbx_seq_one_letter_code
_entity_poly.pdbx_strand_id
1 'polypeptide(L)'
;MRSSKQAAAATATENNRGISGHMFTLHQRLYHALNLGTRYSEGKEWKWKCTDIEIQRYVVRSISSFIESVSPDTLHHPLVKDSMPDIVWALVWILQHKSEAVLSIAANVVVKLIRVIPNSILQPYSLYLVHPLASLLSSRLLEISIACATALNMILSNLSAIREKSVWEILSETKTVFLIVSGIRKFSGGTMSTEYFQEMASLLSTILQKWSASRFSVWNDTKLMEVLEAMHENPDVSVKVALLKLYSGIALCGNGAMKLLQNGEALLQMMVLCMGRSRSYSVQMEGFRLAQCLATNKQGCLKMLSLCCEPIVKAIIDGMTGWTLSSGKIANDQMSLLVEACRLALIIRWDGEHHDYFWKKGIDKVLLDLLLEKFQNGQSVHLLTSEEQISEAQEVLKVDVLLVLRPYMWDILGWLAIYCREDFNPSIHSHELLIDMLIRCACLTFTDSVRKGWQICQSDLSEMFRSESASRAVLMMIYSPSKYIASKARSMLSEILEPVGKEYLKRSLRVLNFTSTRDNFGIPDMLQTGINLVALTCCACLPWYQSYIVKSGGVKILVAFIKWCLSNGVHIGRLNFAPHLHNIFSQRHCCWVCKEDWEGNDILLLYGLWGLAELLHYGSISKNFDIFSGQVEYTEAQFVRMLQEICSDNSALGLKWNAAYILSYFGFYGFPSKLGRRIGKALDENEFADTRLILAKGESMSVHGVILAIRCPSLLPPEELSHDEKASDGSSGRCAIDKQYGKFKKEIRLSSHVDNQALAKLLEFIYLGYLHAGDEHVKKLKILAKHCSLQPLSTMLGKRRPKVGHSFPHL
;
A
#
# COMPACT_ATOMS: atom_id res chain seq x y z
N MET A 1 -6.87 -47.33 -62.22
CA MET A 1 -5.55 -46.85 -61.72
C MET A 1 -5.29 -45.34 -61.99
N ARG A 2 -6.32 -44.47 -62.00
CA ARG A 2 -6.20 -43.01 -62.21
C ARG A 2 -6.82 -42.15 -61.09
N SER A 3 -7.27 -42.77 -60.00
CA SER A 3 -8.04 -42.10 -58.93
C SER A 3 -7.21 -41.70 -57.71
N SER A 4 -6.00 -42.24 -57.50
CA SER A 4 -5.17 -41.92 -56.32
C SER A 4 -4.31 -40.66 -56.45
N LYS A 5 -4.10 -40.12 -57.67
CA LYS A 5 -3.35 -38.87 -57.88
C LYS A 5 -4.19 -37.60 -57.75
N GLN A 6 -5.51 -37.67 -57.94
CA GLN A 6 -6.40 -36.51 -57.78
C GLN A 6 -6.83 -36.29 -56.31
N ALA A 7 -6.91 -37.34 -55.49
CA ALA A 7 -7.24 -37.19 -54.07
C ALA A 7 -6.09 -36.56 -53.23
N ALA A 8 -4.83 -36.81 -53.61
CA ALA A 8 -3.67 -36.17 -52.97
C ALA A 8 -3.49 -34.70 -53.39
N ALA A 9 -3.94 -34.32 -54.59
CA ALA A 9 -3.92 -32.93 -55.05
C ALA A 9 -5.08 -32.10 -54.47
N ALA A 10 -6.26 -32.70 -54.29
CA ALA A 10 -7.42 -32.03 -53.73
C ALA A 10 -7.28 -31.71 -52.22
N THR A 11 -6.62 -32.59 -51.46
CA THR A 11 -6.34 -32.38 -50.02
C THR A 11 -5.23 -31.35 -49.77
N ALA A 12 -4.33 -31.13 -50.74
CA ALA A 12 -3.34 -30.04 -50.67
C ALA A 12 -3.93 -28.65 -50.97
N THR A 13 -5.03 -28.59 -51.72
CA THR A 13 -5.68 -27.32 -52.11
C THR A 13 -6.65 -26.76 -51.07
N GLU A 14 -7.19 -27.57 -50.16
CA GLU A 14 -8.10 -27.06 -49.10
C GLU A 14 -7.35 -26.43 -47.91
N ASN A 15 -6.10 -26.84 -47.63
CA ASN A 15 -5.28 -26.30 -46.54
C ASN A 15 -4.66 -24.91 -46.85
N ASN A 16 -4.86 -24.36 -48.05
CA ASN A 16 -4.23 -23.11 -48.50
C ASN A 16 -5.21 -21.91 -48.59
N ARG A 17 -6.45 -22.05 -48.10
CA ARG A 17 -7.40 -20.92 -48.05
C ARG A 17 -6.95 -19.91 -46.99
N GLY A 18 -6.15 -18.92 -47.42
CA GLY A 18 -5.74 -17.77 -46.60
C GLY A 18 -4.28 -17.32 -46.75
N ILE A 19 -3.44 -18.05 -47.49
CA ILE A 19 -2.01 -17.74 -47.64
C ILE A 19 -1.73 -17.03 -48.97
N SER A 20 -0.94 -15.95 -48.96
CA SER A 20 -0.46 -15.33 -50.20
C SER A 20 0.59 -16.23 -50.88
N GLY A 21 0.59 -16.33 -52.21
CA GLY A 21 1.61 -17.11 -52.94
C GLY A 21 3.05 -16.67 -52.63
N HIS A 22 3.22 -15.42 -52.21
CA HIS A 22 4.48 -14.87 -51.72
C HIS A 22 4.95 -15.53 -50.41
N MET A 23 4.09 -15.66 -49.40
CA MET A 23 4.41 -16.29 -48.11
C MET A 23 4.76 -17.78 -48.28
N PHE A 24 4.06 -18.50 -49.16
CA PHE A 24 4.39 -19.90 -49.45
C PHE A 24 5.79 -20.05 -50.09
N THR A 25 6.14 -19.14 -51.00
CA THR A 25 7.47 -19.10 -51.63
C THR A 25 8.57 -18.84 -50.59
N LEU A 26 8.33 -17.92 -49.65
CA LEU A 26 9.28 -17.61 -48.58
C LEU A 26 9.42 -18.77 -47.59
N HIS A 27 8.34 -19.47 -47.28
CA HIS A 27 8.39 -20.69 -46.48
C HIS A 27 9.21 -21.80 -47.15
N GLN A 28 9.05 -22.01 -48.47
CA GLN A 28 9.88 -22.98 -49.20
C GLN A 28 11.37 -22.62 -49.16
N ARG A 29 11.71 -21.33 -49.29
CA ARG A 29 13.09 -20.84 -49.15
C ARG A 29 13.65 -21.08 -47.76
N LEU A 30 12.85 -20.81 -46.71
CA LEU A 30 13.21 -21.10 -45.32
C LEU A 30 13.46 -22.60 -45.12
N TYR A 31 12.54 -23.44 -45.59
CA TYR A 31 12.66 -24.90 -45.47
C TYR A 31 13.92 -25.42 -46.18
N HIS A 32 14.19 -24.94 -47.39
CA HIS A 32 15.42 -25.26 -48.11
C HIS A 32 16.67 -24.82 -47.34
N ALA A 33 16.70 -23.59 -46.83
CA ALA A 33 17.82 -23.07 -46.05
C ALA A 33 18.08 -23.92 -44.80
N LEU A 34 17.03 -24.29 -44.05
CA LEU A 34 17.16 -25.11 -42.85
C LEU A 34 17.67 -26.53 -43.16
N ASN A 35 17.34 -27.09 -44.33
CA ASN A 35 17.82 -28.42 -44.74
C ASN A 35 19.30 -28.45 -45.15
N LEU A 36 19.95 -27.29 -45.32
CA LEU A 36 21.40 -27.22 -45.51
C LEU A 36 22.18 -27.47 -44.20
N GLY A 37 21.51 -27.40 -43.04
CA GLY A 37 22.10 -27.76 -41.75
C GLY A 37 21.78 -29.18 -41.31
N THR A 38 22.50 -29.66 -40.31
CA THR A 38 22.30 -31.00 -39.73
C THR A 38 21.21 -30.96 -38.66
N ARG A 39 20.19 -31.82 -38.79
CA ARG A 39 19.15 -32.04 -37.76
C ARG A 39 19.48 -33.30 -36.98
N TYR A 40 19.44 -33.25 -35.65
CA TYR A 40 19.55 -34.43 -34.79
C TYR A 40 18.48 -34.41 -33.70
N SER A 41 18.05 -35.58 -33.26
CA SER A 41 17.07 -35.74 -32.18
C SER A 41 17.80 -35.82 -30.84
N GLU A 42 17.44 -34.94 -29.91
CA GLU A 42 17.87 -35.03 -28.50
C GLU A 42 16.61 -35.12 -27.64
N GLY A 43 16.12 -36.36 -27.42
CA GLY A 43 14.84 -36.62 -26.78
C GLY A 43 13.64 -36.56 -27.74
N LYS A 44 12.62 -35.75 -27.43
CA LYS A 44 11.42 -35.53 -28.27
C LYS A 44 11.55 -34.30 -29.21
N GLU A 45 12.69 -33.60 -29.18
CA GLU A 45 12.88 -32.33 -29.90
C GLU A 45 14.00 -32.46 -30.95
N TRP A 46 13.77 -31.87 -32.12
CA TRP A 46 14.74 -31.79 -33.21
C TRP A 46 15.56 -30.52 -33.09
N LYS A 47 16.90 -30.65 -33.02
CA LYS A 47 17.82 -29.52 -32.91
C LYS A 47 18.59 -29.33 -34.22
N TRP A 48 18.71 -28.07 -34.64
CA TRP A 48 19.44 -27.67 -35.84
C TRP A 48 20.88 -27.28 -35.50
N LYS A 49 21.85 -27.74 -36.31
CA LYS A 49 23.27 -27.39 -36.19
C LYS A 49 23.91 -27.14 -37.55
N CYS A 50 24.74 -26.11 -37.63
CA CYS A 50 25.66 -25.87 -38.74
C CYS A 50 26.83 -25.03 -38.25
N THR A 51 28.05 -25.28 -38.73
CA THR A 51 29.25 -24.48 -38.41
C THR A 51 29.67 -23.58 -39.58
N ASP A 52 29.09 -23.76 -40.77
CA ASP A 52 29.38 -22.96 -41.96
C ASP A 52 28.72 -21.57 -41.86
N ILE A 53 29.55 -20.53 -41.93
CA ILE A 53 29.13 -19.13 -41.74
C ILE A 53 28.16 -18.66 -42.83
N GLU A 54 28.37 -19.06 -44.08
CA GLU A 54 27.54 -18.61 -45.20
C GLU A 54 26.18 -19.32 -45.19
N ILE A 55 26.15 -20.61 -44.81
CA ILE A 55 24.90 -21.32 -44.56
C ILE A 55 24.14 -20.69 -43.39
N GLN A 56 24.81 -20.36 -42.29
CA GLN A 56 24.19 -19.65 -41.16
C GLN A 56 23.61 -18.28 -41.59
N ARG A 57 24.36 -17.47 -42.37
CA ARG A 57 23.85 -16.20 -42.90
C ARG A 57 22.62 -16.40 -43.77
N TYR A 58 22.65 -17.39 -44.66
CA TYR A 58 21.53 -17.69 -45.55
C TYR A 58 20.28 -18.06 -44.74
N VAL A 59 20.42 -18.95 -43.75
CA VAL A 59 19.34 -19.34 -42.84
C VAL A 59 18.76 -18.13 -42.11
N VAL A 60 19.59 -17.30 -41.48
CA VAL A 60 19.11 -16.12 -40.72
C VAL A 60 18.36 -15.14 -41.64
N ARG A 61 18.86 -14.91 -42.86
CA ARG A 61 18.19 -14.04 -43.84
C ARG A 61 16.85 -14.63 -44.29
N SER A 62 16.80 -15.94 -44.56
CA SER A 62 15.56 -16.63 -44.91
C SER A 62 14.53 -16.58 -43.78
N ILE A 63 14.97 -16.72 -42.53
CA ILE A 63 14.12 -16.53 -41.35
C ILE A 63 13.57 -15.10 -41.30
N SER A 64 14.43 -14.08 -41.45
CA SER A 64 14.00 -12.67 -41.44
C SER A 64 12.93 -12.40 -42.49
N SER A 65 13.16 -12.80 -43.73
CA SER A 65 12.20 -12.57 -44.83
C SER A 65 10.89 -13.32 -44.62
N PHE A 66 10.93 -14.55 -44.08
CA PHE A 66 9.72 -15.29 -43.76
C PHE A 66 8.90 -14.59 -42.67
N ILE A 67 9.53 -14.16 -41.57
CA ILE A 67 8.87 -13.44 -40.48
C ILE A 67 8.23 -12.14 -40.98
N GLU A 68 8.92 -11.39 -41.86
CA GLU A 68 8.41 -10.14 -42.45
C GLU A 68 7.17 -10.36 -43.33
N SER A 69 6.95 -11.57 -43.84
CA SER A 69 5.76 -11.90 -44.63
C SER A 69 4.53 -12.28 -43.80
N VAL A 70 4.69 -12.48 -42.49
CA VAL A 70 3.60 -12.85 -41.58
C VAL A 70 2.73 -11.63 -41.30
N SER A 71 1.43 -11.78 -41.56
CA SER A 71 0.39 -10.78 -41.32
C SER A 71 -0.52 -11.19 -40.14
N PRO A 72 -1.32 -10.26 -39.58
CA PRO A 72 -2.36 -10.57 -38.58
C PRO A 72 -3.26 -11.74 -38.96
N ASP A 73 -3.64 -11.85 -40.24
CA ASP A 73 -4.55 -12.89 -40.73
C ASP A 73 -3.88 -14.27 -40.87
N THR A 74 -2.56 -14.31 -41.00
CA THR A 74 -1.77 -15.54 -41.23
C THR A 74 -1.07 -16.05 -39.98
N LEU A 75 -1.16 -15.31 -38.87
CA LEU A 75 -0.52 -15.60 -37.59
C LEU A 75 -0.94 -16.94 -36.95
N HIS A 76 -2.19 -17.34 -37.14
CA HIS A 76 -2.72 -18.61 -36.63
C HIS A 76 -2.62 -19.75 -37.64
N HIS A 77 -2.04 -19.50 -38.82
CA HIS A 77 -1.94 -20.51 -39.85
C HIS A 77 -0.97 -21.64 -39.41
N PRO A 78 -1.32 -22.93 -39.60
CA PRO A 78 -0.48 -24.07 -39.23
C PRO A 78 0.97 -23.95 -39.72
N LEU A 79 1.15 -23.51 -40.96
CA LEU A 79 2.47 -23.27 -41.57
C LEU A 79 3.40 -22.38 -40.71
N VAL A 80 2.88 -21.31 -40.11
CA VAL A 80 3.67 -20.44 -39.21
C VAL A 80 3.99 -21.19 -37.92
N LYS A 81 2.98 -21.80 -37.30
CA LYS A 81 3.10 -22.51 -36.02
C LYS A 81 4.09 -23.68 -36.09
N ASP A 82 4.03 -24.46 -37.17
CA ASP A 82 4.85 -25.66 -37.39
C ASP A 82 6.31 -25.31 -37.73
N SER A 83 6.55 -24.11 -38.28
CA SER A 83 7.91 -23.63 -38.58
C SER A 83 8.66 -23.11 -37.34
N MET A 84 7.95 -22.76 -36.26
CA MET A 84 8.55 -22.10 -35.09
C MET A 84 9.64 -22.91 -34.37
N PRO A 85 9.49 -24.23 -34.10
CA PRO A 85 10.53 -25.02 -33.47
C PRO A 85 11.85 -24.96 -34.25
N ASP A 86 11.79 -25.17 -35.57
CA ASP A 86 12.96 -25.18 -36.44
C ASP A 86 13.65 -23.80 -36.49
N ILE A 87 12.86 -22.73 -36.58
CA ILE A 87 13.36 -21.35 -36.55
C ILE A 87 14.07 -21.06 -35.23
N VAL A 88 13.45 -21.37 -34.09
CA VAL A 88 14.03 -21.08 -32.78
C VAL A 88 15.29 -21.90 -32.55
N TRP A 89 15.30 -23.19 -32.87
CA TRP A 89 16.50 -24.03 -32.69
C TRP A 89 17.66 -23.59 -33.58
N ALA A 90 17.39 -23.17 -34.82
CA ALA A 90 18.43 -22.59 -35.67
C ALA A 90 19.02 -21.31 -35.05
N LEU A 91 18.17 -20.40 -34.57
CA LEU A 91 18.62 -19.16 -33.92
C LEU A 91 19.40 -19.44 -32.63
N VAL A 92 18.94 -20.36 -31.78
CA VAL A 92 19.64 -20.76 -30.54
C VAL A 92 21.05 -21.25 -30.88
N TRP A 93 21.20 -22.13 -31.87
CA TRP A 93 22.51 -22.65 -32.26
C TRP A 93 23.44 -21.57 -32.80
N ILE A 94 22.95 -20.72 -33.71
CA ILE A 94 23.75 -19.65 -34.32
C ILE A 94 24.25 -18.66 -33.26
N LEU A 95 23.39 -18.32 -32.28
CA LEU A 95 23.78 -17.46 -31.17
C LEU A 95 24.82 -18.13 -30.24
N GLN A 96 24.70 -19.44 -30.00
CA GLN A 96 25.65 -20.20 -29.19
C GLN A 96 27.01 -20.41 -29.88
N HIS A 97 27.03 -20.48 -31.21
CA HIS A 97 28.26 -20.65 -32.00
C HIS A 97 29.18 -19.40 -31.97
N LYS A 98 28.65 -18.24 -31.56
CA LYS A 98 29.40 -17.01 -31.30
C LYS A 98 30.23 -16.46 -32.49
N SER A 99 29.79 -16.71 -33.73
CA SER A 99 30.45 -16.15 -34.92
C SER A 99 30.09 -14.67 -35.12
N GLU A 100 31.05 -13.76 -34.93
CA GLU A 100 30.82 -12.30 -35.02
C GLU A 100 30.15 -11.87 -36.34
N ALA A 101 30.48 -12.52 -37.46
CA ALA A 101 29.94 -12.20 -38.78
C ALA A 101 28.43 -12.44 -38.94
N VAL A 102 27.82 -13.25 -38.06
CA VAL A 102 26.39 -13.64 -38.13
C VAL A 102 25.62 -13.21 -36.89
N LEU A 103 26.29 -13.03 -35.75
CA LEU A 103 25.66 -12.72 -34.46
C LEU A 103 24.78 -11.46 -34.49
N SER A 104 25.24 -10.36 -35.09
CA SER A 104 24.45 -9.10 -35.16
C SER A 104 23.16 -9.32 -35.94
N ILE A 105 23.23 -10.03 -37.07
CA ILE A 105 22.05 -10.34 -37.89
C ILE A 105 21.11 -11.28 -37.12
N ALA A 106 21.65 -12.33 -36.49
CA ALA A 106 20.87 -13.31 -35.74
C ALA A 106 20.14 -12.67 -34.55
N ALA A 107 20.82 -11.85 -33.74
CA ALA A 107 20.22 -11.17 -32.59
C ALA A 107 19.10 -10.22 -33.02
N ASN A 108 19.29 -9.46 -34.11
CA ASN A 108 18.24 -8.61 -34.68
C ASN A 108 17.04 -9.41 -35.19
N VAL A 109 17.26 -10.58 -35.80
CA VAL A 109 16.18 -11.48 -36.20
C VAL A 109 15.42 -12.04 -35.00
N VAL A 110 16.08 -12.29 -33.87
CA VAL A 110 15.38 -12.65 -32.62
C VAL A 110 14.46 -11.52 -32.13
N VAL A 111 14.93 -10.26 -32.16
CA VAL A 111 14.09 -9.10 -31.82
C VAL A 111 12.86 -9.03 -32.73
N LYS A 112 13.04 -9.20 -34.05
CA LYS A 112 11.93 -9.22 -35.01
C LYS A 112 10.95 -10.37 -34.74
N LEU A 113 11.47 -11.57 -34.47
CA LEU A 113 10.66 -12.75 -34.15
C LEU A 113 9.73 -12.49 -32.97
N ILE A 114 10.26 -11.93 -31.88
CA ILE A 114 9.48 -11.66 -30.67
C ILE A 114 8.47 -10.51 -30.87
N ARG A 115 8.77 -9.54 -31.73
CA ARG A 115 7.86 -8.43 -32.06
C ARG A 115 6.67 -8.87 -32.91
N VAL A 116 6.90 -9.76 -33.88
CA VAL A 116 5.89 -10.16 -34.87
C VAL A 116 5.05 -11.34 -34.39
N ILE A 117 5.68 -12.33 -33.76
CA ILE A 117 4.99 -13.57 -33.37
C ILE A 117 4.39 -13.43 -31.96
N PRO A 118 3.13 -13.85 -31.72
CA PRO A 118 2.46 -13.66 -30.44
C PRO A 118 3.09 -14.55 -29.37
N ASN A 119 3.08 -14.06 -28.14
CA ASN A 119 3.64 -14.78 -27.01
C ASN A 119 3.01 -16.17 -26.83
N SER A 120 1.72 -16.37 -27.17
CA SER A 120 1.07 -17.70 -27.08
C SER A 120 1.74 -18.77 -27.94
N ILE A 121 2.36 -18.40 -29.06
CA ILE A 121 3.08 -19.31 -29.96
C ILE A 121 4.54 -19.44 -29.54
N LEU A 122 5.19 -18.35 -29.13
CA LEU A 122 6.62 -18.34 -28.76
C LEU A 122 6.91 -18.82 -27.33
N GLN A 123 5.94 -18.74 -26.42
CA GLN A 123 6.12 -19.05 -25.00
C GLN A 123 6.80 -20.41 -24.79
N PRO A 124 6.43 -21.52 -25.49
CA PRO A 124 7.07 -22.81 -25.31
C PRO A 124 8.59 -22.76 -25.50
N TYR A 125 9.05 -21.98 -26.49
CA TYR A 125 10.44 -21.94 -26.96
C TYR A 125 11.27 -20.79 -26.38
N SER A 126 10.61 -19.76 -25.82
CA SER A 126 11.26 -18.56 -25.26
C SER A 126 12.38 -18.86 -24.26
N LEU A 127 12.24 -19.92 -23.45
CA LEU A 127 13.24 -20.34 -22.46
C LEU A 127 14.59 -20.71 -23.10
N TYR A 128 14.57 -21.32 -24.28
CA TYR A 128 15.78 -21.75 -24.98
C TYR A 128 16.60 -20.56 -25.51
N LEU A 129 15.96 -19.43 -25.75
CA LEU A 129 16.62 -18.19 -26.20
C LEU A 129 17.25 -17.41 -25.04
N VAL A 130 16.80 -17.61 -23.79
CA VAL A 130 17.29 -16.83 -22.63
C VAL A 130 18.79 -17.00 -22.43
N HIS A 131 19.27 -18.25 -22.39
CA HIS A 131 20.70 -18.54 -22.15
C HIS A 131 21.63 -17.91 -23.21
N PRO A 132 21.44 -18.16 -24.53
CA PRO A 132 22.32 -17.55 -25.53
C PRO A 132 22.29 -16.02 -25.50
N LEU A 133 21.11 -15.41 -25.37
CA LEU A 133 20.98 -13.94 -25.30
C LEU A 133 21.69 -13.36 -24.08
N ALA A 134 21.48 -13.95 -22.90
CA ALA A 134 22.14 -13.54 -21.66
C ALA A 134 23.68 -13.62 -21.77
N SER A 135 24.20 -14.69 -22.36
CA SER A 135 25.65 -14.88 -22.54
C SER A 135 26.29 -13.83 -23.46
N LEU A 136 25.53 -13.31 -24.42
CA LEU A 136 25.99 -12.37 -25.45
C LEU A 136 25.92 -10.89 -25.01
N LEU A 137 25.34 -10.59 -23.84
CA LEU A 137 25.34 -9.22 -23.29
C LEU A 137 26.75 -8.66 -23.07
N SER A 138 27.73 -9.54 -22.85
CA SER A 138 29.15 -9.20 -22.67
C SER A 138 29.93 -8.96 -23.97
N SER A 139 29.27 -8.99 -25.13
CA SER A 139 29.91 -8.76 -26.43
C SER A 139 30.66 -7.43 -26.50
N ARG A 140 31.76 -7.40 -27.25
CA ARG A 140 32.51 -6.16 -27.53
C ARG A 140 31.78 -5.27 -28.53
N LEU A 141 30.94 -5.85 -29.38
CA LEU A 141 30.15 -5.13 -30.39
C LEU A 141 28.83 -4.68 -29.78
N LEU A 142 28.64 -3.36 -29.68
CA LEU A 142 27.48 -2.76 -29.01
C LEU A 142 26.15 -3.17 -29.63
N GLU A 143 26.07 -3.27 -30.96
CA GLU A 143 24.87 -3.70 -31.68
C GLU A 143 24.34 -5.06 -31.20
N ILE A 144 25.25 -6.01 -30.94
CA ILE A 144 24.89 -7.35 -30.45
C ILE A 144 24.33 -7.23 -29.04
N SER A 145 25.01 -6.52 -28.15
CA SER A 145 24.58 -6.35 -26.77
C SER A 145 23.24 -5.61 -26.66
N ILE A 146 23.01 -4.58 -27.50
CA ILE A 146 21.74 -3.84 -27.60
C ILE A 146 20.63 -4.82 -28.03
N ALA A 147 20.79 -5.50 -29.17
CA ALA A 147 19.78 -6.43 -29.68
C ALA A 147 19.48 -7.56 -28.69
N CYS A 148 20.50 -8.11 -28.02
CA CYS A 148 20.33 -9.12 -26.99
C CYS A 148 19.59 -8.58 -25.76
N ALA A 149 19.91 -7.36 -25.31
CA ALA A 149 19.22 -6.73 -24.18
C ALA A 149 17.75 -6.47 -24.49
N THR A 150 17.44 -5.94 -25.68
CA THR A 150 16.07 -5.71 -26.15
C THR A 150 15.28 -7.02 -26.25
N ALA A 151 15.84 -8.04 -26.92
CA ALA A 151 15.19 -9.34 -27.08
C ALA A 151 14.92 -9.99 -25.72
N LEU A 152 15.92 -9.99 -24.83
CA LEU A 152 15.77 -10.55 -23.49
C LEU A 152 14.71 -9.78 -22.69
N ASN A 153 14.74 -8.46 -22.71
CA ASN A 153 13.75 -7.62 -22.00
C ASN A 153 12.31 -7.91 -22.47
N MET A 154 12.10 -8.10 -23.78
CA MET A 154 10.80 -8.48 -24.34
C MET A 154 10.34 -9.88 -23.88
N ILE A 155 11.25 -10.85 -23.82
CA ILE A 155 10.96 -12.19 -23.30
C ILE A 155 10.58 -12.11 -21.81
N LEU A 156 11.39 -11.41 -21.01
CA LEU A 156 11.18 -11.33 -19.56
C LEU A 156 9.86 -10.61 -19.23
N SER A 157 9.54 -9.54 -19.96
CA SER A 157 8.30 -8.77 -19.78
C SER A 157 7.04 -9.63 -19.97
N ASN A 158 7.09 -10.59 -20.89
CA ASN A 158 5.97 -11.49 -21.24
C ASN A 158 6.04 -12.87 -20.57
N LEU A 159 6.93 -13.05 -19.60
CA LEU A 159 7.16 -14.31 -18.93
C LEU A 159 5.98 -14.71 -18.02
N SER A 160 5.54 -15.97 -18.11
CA SER A 160 4.53 -16.52 -17.20
C SER A 160 5.11 -16.90 -15.84
N ALA A 161 4.29 -16.82 -14.79
CA ALA A 161 4.69 -17.12 -13.40
C ALA A 161 5.32 -18.52 -13.25
N ILE A 162 4.84 -19.52 -14.01
CA ILE A 162 5.34 -20.91 -13.96
C ILE A 162 6.81 -21.00 -14.38
N ARG A 163 7.27 -20.13 -15.29
CA ARG A 163 8.64 -20.16 -15.86
C ARG A 163 9.60 -19.19 -15.17
N GLU A 164 9.14 -18.37 -14.23
CA GLU A 164 9.99 -17.37 -13.54
C GLU A 164 11.18 -18.01 -12.81
N LYS A 165 11.01 -19.21 -12.25
CA LYS A 165 12.09 -19.94 -11.54
C LYS A 165 13.19 -20.41 -12.50
N SER A 166 12.82 -21.12 -13.56
CA SER A 166 13.80 -21.66 -14.53
C SER A 166 14.56 -20.55 -15.26
N VAL A 167 13.90 -19.43 -15.58
CA VAL A 167 14.58 -18.28 -16.17
C VAL A 167 15.57 -17.66 -15.18
N TRP A 168 15.23 -17.55 -13.90
CA TRP A 168 16.14 -17.00 -12.89
C TRP A 168 17.42 -17.84 -12.73
N GLU A 169 17.31 -19.16 -12.78
CA GLU A 169 18.46 -20.07 -12.71
C GLU A 169 19.44 -19.79 -13.85
N ILE A 170 18.93 -19.63 -15.08
CA ILE A 170 19.74 -19.28 -16.26
C ILE A 170 20.39 -17.89 -16.10
N LEU A 171 19.64 -16.88 -15.66
CA LEU A 171 20.16 -15.52 -15.46
C LEU A 171 21.25 -15.48 -14.38
N SER A 172 21.12 -16.32 -13.35
CA SER A 172 22.10 -16.46 -12.27
C SER A 172 23.37 -17.15 -12.74
N GLU A 173 23.24 -18.26 -13.49
CA GLU A 173 24.35 -19.01 -14.07
C GLU A 173 25.19 -18.13 -15.01
N THR A 174 24.51 -17.38 -15.89
CA THR A 174 25.14 -16.46 -16.84
C THR A 174 25.65 -15.16 -16.20
N LYS A 175 25.45 -14.97 -14.88
CA LYS A 175 25.79 -13.74 -14.13
C LYS A 175 25.23 -12.48 -14.80
N THR A 176 24.03 -12.56 -15.36
CA THR A 176 23.44 -11.51 -16.21
C THR A 176 23.39 -10.14 -15.52
N VAL A 177 22.96 -10.10 -14.25
CA VAL A 177 22.89 -8.84 -13.47
C VAL A 177 24.27 -8.18 -13.36
N PHE A 178 25.30 -8.96 -13.05
CA PHE A 178 26.68 -8.46 -12.95
C PHE A 178 27.19 -7.92 -14.30
N LEU A 179 26.89 -8.61 -15.40
CA LEU A 179 27.28 -8.17 -16.75
C LEU A 179 26.63 -6.82 -17.10
N ILE A 180 25.33 -6.67 -16.84
CA ILE A 180 24.59 -5.43 -17.12
C ILE A 180 25.13 -4.28 -16.27
N VAL A 181 25.28 -4.48 -14.95
CA VAL A 181 25.82 -3.47 -14.03
C VAL A 181 27.23 -3.05 -14.43
N SER A 182 28.08 -4.00 -14.83
CA SER A 182 29.44 -3.71 -15.32
C SER A 182 29.43 -2.97 -16.66
N GLY A 183 28.45 -3.25 -17.52
CA GLY A 183 28.21 -2.51 -18.75
C GLY A 183 27.81 -1.06 -18.51
N ILE A 184 26.84 -0.82 -17.61
CA ILE A 184 26.37 0.53 -17.26
C ILE A 184 27.48 1.36 -16.63
N ARG A 185 28.32 0.78 -15.76
CA ARG A 185 29.46 1.50 -15.15
C ARG A 185 30.44 2.10 -16.16
N LYS A 186 30.61 1.45 -17.33
CA LYS A 186 31.48 1.93 -18.42
C LYS A 186 30.89 3.11 -19.20
N PHE A 187 29.60 3.41 -19.04
CA PHE A 187 28.94 4.52 -19.74
C PHE A 187 29.48 5.90 -19.33
N SER A 188 29.89 6.07 -18.07
CA SER A 188 30.42 7.32 -17.52
C SER A 188 31.67 7.89 -18.23
N GLY A 189 32.34 7.10 -19.07
CA GLY A 189 33.50 7.52 -19.85
C GLY A 189 33.19 8.13 -21.22
N GLY A 190 31.92 8.33 -21.59
CA GLY A 190 31.52 8.92 -22.88
C GLY A 190 31.75 8.02 -24.11
N THR A 191 32.21 6.79 -23.92
CA THR A 191 32.56 5.86 -25.01
C THR A 191 31.38 5.04 -25.54
N MET A 192 30.20 5.12 -24.92
CA MET A 192 29.05 4.24 -25.18
C MET A 192 27.83 5.04 -25.64
N SER A 193 27.01 4.48 -26.55
CA SER A 193 25.81 5.15 -27.06
C SER A 193 24.70 5.25 -25.99
N THR A 194 23.87 6.29 -26.09
CA THR A 194 22.67 6.46 -25.24
C THR A 194 21.72 5.25 -25.35
N GLU A 195 21.58 4.69 -26.56
CA GLU A 195 20.77 3.49 -26.82
C GLU A 195 21.27 2.27 -26.02
N TYR A 196 22.59 2.07 -25.94
CA TYR A 196 23.17 0.99 -25.13
C TYR A 196 22.79 1.12 -23.65
N PHE A 197 22.87 2.34 -23.09
CA PHE A 197 22.45 2.57 -21.71
C PHE A 197 20.96 2.28 -21.51
N GLN A 198 20.10 2.78 -22.40
CA GLN A 198 18.64 2.62 -22.30
C GLN A 198 18.24 1.14 -22.28
N GLU A 199 18.73 0.35 -23.23
CA GLU A 199 18.36 -1.07 -23.33
C GLU A 199 18.89 -1.88 -22.14
N MET A 200 20.11 -1.60 -21.68
CA MET A 200 20.70 -2.23 -20.50
C MET A 200 19.95 -1.86 -19.20
N ALA A 201 19.64 -0.58 -19.01
CA ALA A 201 18.90 -0.09 -17.84
C ALA A 201 17.45 -0.62 -17.84
N SER A 202 16.80 -0.69 -19.00
CA SER A 202 15.46 -1.24 -19.18
C SER A 202 15.43 -2.73 -18.82
N LEU A 203 16.38 -3.52 -19.34
CA LEU A 203 16.53 -4.93 -18.98
C LEU A 203 16.78 -5.12 -17.48
N LEU A 204 17.70 -4.34 -16.90
CA LEU A 204 18.00 -4.40 -15.48
C LEU A 204 16.76 -4.09 -14.64
N SER A 205 16.03 -3.03 -14.98
CA SER A 205 14.77 -2.67 -14.33
C SER A 205 13.78 -3.84 -14.34
N THR A 206 13.56 -4.49 -15.48
CA THR A 206 12.66 -5.65 -15.59
C THR A 206 13.11 -6.81 -14.71
N ILE A 207 14.42 -7.07 -14.63
CA ILE A 207 14.98 -8.10 -13.74
C ILE A 207 14.72 -7.76 -12.27
N LEU A 208 14.99 -6.51 -11.86
CA LEU A 208 14.77 -6.05 -10.48
C LEU A 208 13.28 -6.12 -10.07
N GLN A 209 12.38 -5.82 -11.00
CA GLN A 209 10.94 -5.89 -10.77
C GLN A 209 10.45 -7.31 -10.51
N LYS A 210 10.99 -8.30 -11.24
CA LYS A 210 10.54 -9.70 -11.13
C LYS A 210 11.21 -10.47 -10.01
N TRP A 211 12.53 -10.36 -9.85
CA TRP A 211 13.30 -11.20 -8.92
C TRP A 211 13.94 -10.38 -7.80
N SER A 212 13.40 -10.51 -6.59
CA SER A 212 13.91 -9.82 -5.39
C SER A 212 15.37 -10.13 -5.07
N ALA A 213 15.83 -11.35 -5.38
CA ALA A 213 17.21 -11.79 -5.17
C ALA A 213 18.26 -10.95 -5.94
N SER A 214 17.87 -10.33 -7.07
CA SER A 214 18.78 -9.50 -7.86
C SER A 214 19.10 -8.14 -7.22
N ARG A 215 18.20 -7.62 -6.38
CA ARG A 215 18.21 -6.21 -5.94
C ARG A 215 19.42 -5.84 -5.10
N PHE A 216 19.82 -6.71 -4.17
CA PHE A 216 20.93 -6.44 -3.25
C PHE A 216 22.23 -6.12 -3.99
N SER A 217 22.56 -6.91 -5.01
CA SER A 217 23.78 -6.71 -5.80
C SER A 217 23.82 -5.40 -6.60
N VAL A 218 22.66 -4.78 -6.83
CA VAL A 218 22.55 -3.54 -7.60
C VAL A 218 22.60 -2.32 -6.70
N TRP A 219 21.74 -2.25 -5.68
CA TRP A 219 21.69 -1.04 -4.83
C TRP A 219 22.90 -0.91 -3.90
N ASN A 220 23.59 -2.02 -3.60
CA ASN A 220 24.79 -2.01 -2.77
C ASN A 220 26.07 -1.69 -3.58
N ASP A 221 26.01 -1.59 -4.91
CA ASP A 221 27.16 -1.26 -5.76
C ASP A 221 27.37 0.25 -5.78
N THR A 222 28.30 0.76 -4.96
CA THR A 222 28.55 2.20 -4.82
C THR A 222 28.93 2.87 -6.13
N LYS A 223 29.77 2.22 -6.94
CA LYS A 223 30.22 2.75 -8.23
C LYS A 223 29.07 2.84 -9.23
N LEU A 224 28.14 1.89 -9.22
CA LEU A 224 26.93 2.01 -10.03
C LEU A 224 26.12 3.23 -9.58
N MET A 225 25.87 3.38 -8.28
CA MET A 225 25.08 4.48 -7.73
C MET A 225 25.67 5.84 -8.10
N GLU A 226 26.99 6.03 -7.96
CA GLU A 226 27.70 7.24 -8.39
C GLU A 226 27.50 7.55 -9.88
N VAL A 227 27.56 6.52 -10.73
CA VAL A 227 27.34 6.66 -12.18
C VAL A 227 25.89 7.05 -12.48
N LEU A 228 24.92 6.48 -11.77
CA LEU A 228 23.50 6.82 -11.94
C LEU A 228 23.18 8.24 -11.45
N GLU A 229 23.84 8.71 -10.39
CA GLU A 229 23.73 10.07 -9.87
C GLU A 229 24.28 11.11 -10.86
N ALA A 230 25.46 10.85 -11.43
CA ALA A 230 26.06 11.73 -12.45
C ALA A 230 25.15 11.92 -13.69
N MET A 231 24.23 10.99 -13.97
CA MET A 231 23.30 11.07 -15.09
C MET A 231 22.02 11.88 -14.81
N HIS A 232 21.78 12.38 -13.58
CA HIS A 232 20.58 13.18 -13.27
C HIS A 232 20.49 14.46 -14.11
N GLU A 233 21.65 15.08 -14.39
CA GLU A 233 21.79 16.31 -15.16
C GLU A 233 21.76 16.11 -16.68
N ASN A 234 21.63 14.86 -17.16
CA ASN A 234 21.60 14.58 -18.60
C ASN A 234 20.39 15.29 -19.27
N PRO A 235 20.56 16.02 -20.37
CA PRO A 235 19.44 16.71 -21.02
C PRO A 235 18.45 15.74 -21.71
N ASP A 236 18.88 14.52 -22.05
CA ASP A 236 18.09 13.54 -22.78
C ASP A 236 16.97 12.94 -21.90
N VAL A 237 15.73 13.20 -22.29
CA VAL A 237 14.53 12.71 -21.60
C VAL A 237 14.45 11.18 -21.59
N SER A 238 14.94 10.52 -22.65
CA SER A 238 14.91 9.07 -22.75
C SER A 238 15.85 8.39 -21.72
N VAL A 239 17.00 9.02 -21.44
CA VAL A 239 17.92 8.60 -20.36
C VAL A 239 17.23 8.75 -19.00
N LYS A 240 16.55 9.88 -18.76
CA LYS A 240 15.79 10.09 -17.51
C LYS A 240 14.71 9.05 -17.32
N VAL A 241 13.96 8.69 -18.36
CA VAL A 241 12.95 7.63 -18.30
C VAL A 241 13.57 6.28 -17.94
N ALA A 242 14.70 5.92 -18.54
CA ALA A 242 15.41 4.69 -18.20
C ALA A 242 15.92 4.69 -16.74
N LEU A 243 16.43 5.82 -16.26
CA LEU A 243 16.83 6.00 -14.86
C LEU A 243 15.66 5.85 -13.90
N LEU A 244 14.52 6.51 -14.16
CA LEU A 244 13.33 6.43 -13.31
C LEU A 244 12.81 4.99 -13.17
N LYS A 245 12.81 4.23 -14.27
CA LYS A 245 12.44 2.80 -14.27
C LYS A 245 13.40 1.97 -13.43
N LEU A 246 14.72 2.17 -13.63
CA LEU A 246 15.74 1.48 -12.87
C LEU A 246 15.65 1.78 -11.36
N TYR A 247 15.48 3.06 -10.99
CA TYR A 247 15.28 3.46 -9.60
C TYR A 247 13.99 2.88 -9.03
N SER A 248 12.91 2.79 -9.81
CA SER A 248 11.67 2.13 -9.37
C SER A 248 11.93 0.66 -9.04
N GLY A 249 12.69 -0.05 -9.89
CA GLY A 249 13.11 -1.43 -9.63
C GLY A 249 13.97 -1.59 -8.38
N ILE A 250 14.87 -0.65 -8.10
CA ILE A 250 15.68 -0.61 -6.86
C ILE A 250 14.80 -0.36 -5.63
N ALA A 251 13.89 0.60 -5.72
CA ALA A 251 12.99 1.03 -4.63
C ALA A 251 11.97 -0.05 -4.23
N LEU A 252 11.82 -1.13 -5.01
CA LEU A 252 11.06 -2.31 -4.57
C LEU A 252 11.70 -3.04 -3.38
N CYS A 253 12.99 -2.84 -3.14
CA CYS A 253 13.64 -3.27 -1.90
C CYS A 253 13.60 -2.12 -0.89
N GLY A 254 13.10 -2.35 0.32
CA GLY A 254 13.03 -1.28 1.34
C GLY A 254 14.38 -0.67 1.71
N ASN A 255 15.41 -1.50 1.83
CA ASN A 255 16.78 -1.02 2.03
C ASN A 255 17.29 -0.23 0.81
N GLY A 256 16.93 -0.66 -0.40
CA GLY A 256 17.26 0.05 -1.64
C GLY A 256 16.57 1.42 -1.73
N ALA A 257 15.29 1.50 -1.39
CA ALA A 257 14.54 2.76 -1.33
C ALA A 257 15.17 3.73 -0.30
N MET A 258 15.49 3.25 0.90
CA MET A 258 16.17 4.07 1.91
C MET A 258 17.56 4.52 1.47
N LYS A 259 18.28 3.69 0.70
CA LYS A 259 19.56 4.06 0.12
C LYS A 259 19.42 5.17 -0.92
N LEU A 260 18.40 5.11 -1.78
CA LEU A 260 18.09 6.17 -2.75
C LEU A 260 17.69 7.49 -2.07
N LEU A 261 17.01 7.42 -0.94
CA LEU A 261 16.62 8.59 -0.15
C LEU A 261 17.76 9.15 0.72
N GLN A 262 18.88 8.43 0.86
CA GLN A 262 20.07 8.91 1.53
C GLN A 262 20.79 9.90 0.60
N ASN A 263 20.70 11.21 0.89
CA ASN A 263 21.18 12.30 0.02
C ASN A 263 20.47 12.39 -1.34
N GLY A 264 19.23 11.89 -1.43
CA GLY A 264 18.48 11.77 -2.68
C GLY A 264 17.85 13.05 -3.24
N GLU A 265 18.31 14.25 -2.85
CA GLU A 265 17.68 15.52 -3.26
C GLU A 265 17.69 15.70 -4.79
N ALA A 266 18.83 15.47 -5.44
CA ALA A 266 18.95 15.55 -6.90
C ALA A 266 18.04 14.55 -7.61
N LEU A 267 17.95 13.32 -7.09
CA LEU A 267 17.05 12.27 -7.61
C LEU A 267 15.59 12.71 -7.52
N LEU A 268 15.18 13.26 -6.37
CA LEU A 268 13.80 13.71 -6.15
C LEU A 268 13.46 14.93 -7.01
N GLN A 269 14.39 15.86 -7.19
CA GLN A 269 14.23 17.00 -8.11
C GLN A 269 14.04 16.52 -9.56
N MET A 270 14.90 15.61 -10.03
CA MET A 270 14.77 15.01 -11.36
C MET A 270 13.42 14.30 -11.53
N MET A 271 13.01 13.52 -10.53
CA MET A 271 11.72 12.83 -10.51
C MET A 271 10.54 13.80 -10.62
N VAL A 272 10.51 14.87 -9.81
CA VAL A 272 9.44 15.89 -9.85
C VAL A 272 9.44 16.66 -11.17
N LEU A 273 10.61 16.98 -11.74
CA LEU A 273 10.72 17.62 -13.05
C LEU A 273 10.16 16.73 -14.18
N CYS A 274 10.26 15.41 -14.04
CA CYS A 274 9.65 14.46 -14.97
C CYS A 274 8.13 14.34 -14.82
N MET A 275 7.58 14.62 -13.63
CA MET A 275 6.12 14.69 -13.40
C MET A 275 5.48 15.98 -13.92
N GLY A 276 6.27 16.98 -14.32
CA GLY A 276 5.75 18.28 -14.74
C GLY A 276 4.87 18.21 -16.00
N ARG A 277 3.86 19.08 -16.09
CA ARG A 277 2.90 19.15 -17.22
C ARG A 277 3.53 19.37 -18.59
N SER A 278 4.75 19.91 -18.66
CA SER A 278 5.47 20.13 -19.92
C SER A 278 6.00 18.83 -20.54
N ARG A 279 5.92 17.70 -19.82
CA ARG A 279 6.40 16.39 -20.28
C ARG A 279 5.28 15.57 -20.91
N SER A 280 5.63 14.59 -21.75
CA SER A 280 4.66 13.62 -22.27
C SER A 280 4.10 12.75 -21.14
N TYR A 281 2.88 12.23 -21.32
CA TYR A 281 2.23 11.37 -20.33
C TYR A 281 3.07 10.14 -19.96
N SER A 282 3.78 9.56 -20.93
CA SER A 282 4.70 8.45 -20.71
C SER A 282 5.83 8.77 -19.73
N VAL A 283 6.40 9.98 -19.80
CA VAL A 283 7.47 10.42 -18.90
C VAL A 283 6.93 10.72 -17.51
N GLN A 284 5.78 11.40 -17.44
CA GLN A 284 5.13 11.73 -16.17
C GLN A 284 4.78 10.46 -15.37
N MET A 285 4.21 9.45 -16.04
CA MET A 285 3.86 8.17 -15.40
C MET A 285 5.06 7.50 -14.72
N GLU A 286 6.25 7.51 -15.32
CA GLU A 286 7.43 6.92 -14.70
C GLU A 286 7.92 7.71 -13.47
N GLY A 287 7.74 9.04 -13.47
CA GLY A 287 7.95 9.86 -12.28
C GLY A 287 7.00 9.46 -11.15
N PHE A 288 5.70 9.38 -11.43
CA PHE A 288 4.68 8.95 -10.45
C PHE A 288 4.96 7.55 -9.90
N ARG A 289 5.34 6.59 -10.75
CA ARG A 289 5.67 5.22 -10.33
C ARG A 289 6.87 5.15 -9.40
N LEU A 290 7.93 5.92 -9.66
CA LEU A 290 9.08 5.98 -8.76
C LEU A 290 8.67 6.52 -7.38
N ALA A 291 7.94 7.63 -7.34
CA ALA A 291 7.46 8.20 -6.09
C ALA A 291 6.57 7.23 -5.30
N GLN A 292 5.70 6.48 -5.99
CA GLN A 292 4.89 5.43 -5.35
C GLN A 292 5.78 4.32 -4.75
N CYS A 293 6.85 3.91 -5.43
CA CYS A 293 7.79 2.92 -4.89
C CYS A 293 8.55 3.44 -3.65
N LEU A 294 8.97 4.71 -3.67
CA LEU A 294 9.66 5.34 -2.53
C LEU A 294 8.70 5.54 -1.33
N ALA A 295 7.43 5.83 -1.59
CA ALA A 295 6.39 6.04 -0.58
C ALA A 295 5.59 4.78 -0.21
N THR A 296 6.18 3.59 -0.39
CA THR A 296 5.50 2.31 -0.10
C THR A 296 5.01 2.23 1.35
N ASN A 297 5.79 2.73 2.32
CA ASN A 297 5.44 2.75 3.74
C ASN A 297 5.61 4.14 4.37
N LYS A 298 5.24 4.27 5.65
CA LYS A 298 5.33 5.53 6.41
C LYS A 298 6.75 6.08 6.44
N GLN A 299 7.75 5.25 6.74
CA GLN A 299 9.14 5.70 6.86
C GLN A 299 9.70 6.28 5.55
N GLY A 300 9.54 5.56 4.43
CA GLY A 300 9.98 6.01 3.11
C GLY A 300 9.24 7.27 2.65
N CYS A 301 7.92 7.32 2.87
CA CYS A 301 7.09 8.48 2.56
C CYS A 301 7.58 9.73 3.32
N LEU A 302 7.72 9.63 4.65
CA LEU A 302 8.18 10.75 5.49
C LEU A 302 9.57 11.22 5.09
N LYS A 303 10.49 10.30 4.78
CA LYS A 303 11.84 10.68 4.34
C LYS A 303 11.81 11.38 2.98
N MET A 304 11.03 10.89 2.02
CA MET A 304 10.85 11.54 0.71
C MET A 304 10.25 12.96 0.86
N LEU A 305 9.20 13.10 1.67
CA LEU A 305 8.54 14.37 1.90
C LEU A 305 9.44 15.36 2.65
N SER A 306 10.30 14.89 3.57
CA SER A 306 11.25 15.76 4.27
C SER A 306 12.23 16.49 3.33
N LEU A 307 12.46 15.95 2.13
CA LEU A 307 13.37 16.52 1.13
C LEU A 307 12.65 17.35 0.06
N CYS A 308 11.40 17.03 -0.27
CA CYS A 308 10.72 17.61 -1.43
C CYS A 308 9.18 17.67 -1.31
N CYS A 309 8.65 17.98 -0.13
CA CYS A 309 7.20 17.98 0.16
C CYS A 309 6.36 18.81 -0.84
N GLU A 310 6.54 20.14 -0.86
CA GLU A 310 5.69 21.04 -1.66
C GLU A 310 5.76 20.74 -3.17
N PRO A 311 6.94 20.54 -3.80
CA PRO A 311 7.00 20.23 -5.22
C PRO A 311 6.31 18.91 -5.59
N ILE A 312 6.40 17.89 -4.73
CA ILE A 312 5.69 16.61 -4.94
C ILE A 312 4.18 16.83 -4.88
N VAL A 313 3.68 17.54 -3.85
CA VAL A 313 2.25 17.85 -3.73
C VAL A 313 1.76 18.64 -4.94
N LYS A 314 2.53 19.64 -5.39
CA LYS A 314 2.21 20.41 -6.61
C LYS A 314 2.13 19.50 -7.84
N ALA A 315 3.10 18.61 -8.02
CA ALA A 315 3.10 17.67 -9.15
C ALA A 315 1.91 16.71 -9.14
N ILE A 316 1.48 16.25 -7.95
CA ILE A 316 0.29 15.43 -7.78
C ILE A 316 -0.97 16.20 -8.20
N ILE A 317 -1.15 17.43 -7.68
CA ILE A 317 -2.27 18.31 -8.04
C ILE A 317 -2.28 18.58 -9.55
N ASP A 318 -1.11 18.86 -10.14
CA ASP A 318 -0.96 19.11 -11.56
C ASP A 318 -1.27 17.87 -12.41
N GLY A 319 -0.92 16.66 -11.95
CA GLY A 319 -1.24 15.40 -12.63
C GLY A 319 -2.71 14.99 -12.51
N MET A 320 -3.40 15.44 -11.45
CA MET A 320 -4.84 15.24 -11.25
C MET A 320 -5.70 16.28 -11.99
N THR A 321 -5.09 17.28 -12.62
CA THR A 321 -5.78 18.39 -13.31
C THR A 321 -5.40 18.46 -14.78
N GLY A 322 -6.07 19.32 -15.55
CA GLY A 322 -5.69 19.59 -16.95
C GLY A 322 -6.07 18.51 -17.95
N TRP A 323 -6.95 17.57 -17.59
CA TRP A 323 -7.56 16.63 -18.51
C TRP A 323 -8.67 17.30 -19.33
N THR A 324 -8.94 16.75 -20.51
CA THR A 324 -9.91 17.27 -21.47
C THR A 324 -10.74 16.13 -22.04
N LEU A 325 -12.03 16.36 -22.24
CA LEU A 325 -12.89 15.39 -22.90
C LEU A 325 -12.88 15.61 -24.41
N SER A 326 -12.33 14.64 -25.14
CA SER A 326 -12.45 14.57 -26.60
C SER A 326 -13.61 13.64 -26.94
N SER A 327 -14.68 14.18 -27.53
CA SER A 327 -15.91 13.43 -27.86
C SER A 327 -16.53 12.66 -26.69
N GLY A 328 -16.55 13.25 -25.49
CA GLY A 328 -17.15 12.63 -24.29
C GLY A 328 -16.35 11.49 -23.66
N LYS A 329 -15.11 11.23 -24.11
CA LYS A 329 -14.19 10.26 -23.49
C LYS A 329 -12.81 10.88 -23.28
N ILE A 330 -12.13 10.43 -22.23
CA ILE A 330 -10.74 10.79 -21.97
C ILE A 330 -9.83 9.82 -22.73
N ALA A 331 -8.74 10.34 -23.31
CA ALA A 331 -7.74 9.49 -23.96
C ALA A 331 -7.12 8.49 -22.96
N ASN A 332 -6.87 7.25 -23.38
CA ASN A 332 -6.36 6.20 -22.47
C ASN A 332 -5.09 6.59 -21.73
N ASP A 333 -4.18 7.32 -22.38
CA ASP A 333 -2.93 7.79 -21.77
C ASP A 333 -3.18 8.85 -20.69
N GLN A 334 -4.15 9.75 -20.90
CA GLN A 334 -4.57 10.73 -19.90
C GLN A 334 -5.23 10.04 -18.70
N MET A 335 -6.11 9.06 -18.96
CA MET A 335 -6.73 8.28 -17.88
C MET A 335 -5.67 7.53 -17.05
N SER A 336 -4.69 6.93 -17.73
CA SER A 336 -3.59 6.22 -17.05
C SER A 336 -2.78 7.15 -16.17
N LEU A 337 -2.47 8.37 -16.64
CA LEU A 337 -1.81 9.40 -15.84
C LEU A 337 -2.64 9.78 -14.61
N LEU A 338 -3.93 10.06 -14.78
CA LEU A 338 -4.83 10.43 -13.68
C LEU A 338 -4.85 9.35 -12.60
N VAL A 339 -4.90 8.07 -13.01
CA VAL A 339 -4.84 6.94 -12.07
C VAL A 339 -3.52 6.94 -11.31
N GLU A 340 -2.37 7.13 -11.96
CA GLU A 340 -1.06 7.15 -11.27
C GLU A 340 -0.91 8.36 -10.33
N ALA A 341 -1.46 9.52 -10.70
CA ALA A 341 -1.47 10.71 -9.85
C ALA A 341 -2.38 10.52 -8.62
N CYS A 342 -3.60 10.00 -8.81
CA CYS A 342 -4.51 9.64 -7.73
C CYS A 342 -3.94 8.56 -6.80
N ARG A 343 -3.21 7.58 -7.33
CA ARG A 343 -2.50 6.57 -6.52
C ARG A 343 -1.42 7.21 -5.67
N LEU A 344 -0.61 8.10 -6.23
CA LEU A 344 0.42 8.80 -5.45
C LEU A 344 -0.21 9.75 -4.43
N ALA A 345 -1.34 10.39 -4.72
CA ALA A 345 -2.05 11.25 -3.77
C ALA A 345 -2.37 10.55 -2.45
N LEU A 346 -2.54 9.22 -2.45
CA LEU A 346 -2.80 8.43 -1.24
C LEU A 346 -1.64 8.38 -0.23
N ILE A 347 -0.51 9.03 -0.49
CA ILE A 347 0.52 9.29 0.54
C ILE A 347 -0.04 9.98 1.79
N ILE A 348 -1.14 10.73 1.64
CA ILE A 348 -1.91 11.36 2.72
C ILE A 348 -2.49 10.39 3.75
N ARG A 349 -2.43 9.09 3.51
CA ARG A 349 -2.77 8.11 4.57
C ARG A 349 -1.80 8.17 5.75
N TRP A 350 -0.62 8.73 5.53
CA TRP A 350 0.41 8.91 6.53
C TRP A 350 0.38 10.34 7.06
N ASP A 351 0.28 10.53 8.37
CA ASP A 351 0.34 11.85 9.00
C ASP A 351 1.60 12.65 8.61
N GLY A 352 1.45 13.97 8.42
CA GLY A 352 2.54 14.89 8.07
C GLY A 352 2.09 16.23 7.48
N GLU A 353 3.04 17.15 7.25
CA GLU A 353 2.75 18.53 6.81
C GLU A 353 2.20 18.65 5.38
N HIS A 354 2.35 17.60 4.56
CA HIS A 354 1.86 17.56 3.18
C HIS A 354 0.34 17.75 3.07
N HIS A 355 -0.44 17.35 4.08
CA HIS A 355 -1.89 17.61 4.11
C HIS A 355 -2.23 19.09 3.96
N ASP A 356 -1.49 19.97 4.66
CA ASP A 356 -1.70 21.41 4.59
C ASP A 356 -1.36 21.94 3.19
N TYR A 357 -0.35 21.38 2.54
CA TYR A 357 -0.02 21.72 1.16
C TYR A 357 -1.11 21.27 0.19
N PHE A 358 -1.71 20.09 0.38
CA PHE A 358 -2.84 19.64 -0.45
C PHE A 358 -4.02 20.62 -0.36
N TRP A 359 -4.40 21.03 0.86
CA TRP A 359 -5.43 22.05 1.06
C TRP A 359 -5.06 23.39 0.43
N LYS A 360 -3.84 23.89 0.68
CA LYS A 360 -3.34 25.17 0.11
C LYS A 360 -3.29 25.19 -1.42
N LYS A 361 -3.09 24.04 -2.06
CA LYS A 361 -3.05 23.90 -3.53
C LYS A 361 -4.43 23.60 -4.14
N GLY A 362 -5.51 23.63 -3.35
CA GLY A 362 -6.89 23.54 -3.84
C GLY A 362 -7.32 22.12 -4.23
N ILE A 363 -6.89 21.09 -3.47
CA ILE A 363 -7.31 19.70 -3.70
C ILE A 363 -8.83 19.52 -3.70
N ASP A 364 -9.56 20.32 -2.93
CA ASP A 364 -11.02 20.35 -2.89
C ASP A 364 -11.60 20.66 -4.28
N LYS A 365 -11.09 21.69 -4.96
CA LYS A 365 -11.50 22.01 -6.33
C LYS A 365 -11.15 20.88 -7.30
N VAL A 366 -9.96 20.29 -7.16
CA VAL A 366 -9.52 19.18 -8.03
C VAL A 366 -10.43 17.95 -7.86
N LEU A 367 -10.75 17.57 -6.63
CA LEU A 367 -11.65 16.46 -6.37
C LEU A 367 -13.05 16.75 -6.91
N LEU A 368 -13.52 17.99 -6.76
CA LEU A 368 -14.82 18.37 -7.29
C LEU A 368 -14.82 18.37 -8.82
N ASP A 369 -13.79 18.90 -9.48
CA ASP A 369 -13.63 18.81 -10.94
C ASP A 369 -13.51 17.35 -11.39
N LEU A 370 -12.93 16.43 -10.61
CA LEU A 370 -12.95 15.01 -10.98
C LEU A 370 -14.35 14.37 -10.83
N LEU A 371 -15.24 14.96 -10.02
CA LEU A 371 -16.67 14.57 -9.94
C LEU A 371 -17.50 15.27 -11.03
N LEU A 372 -17.13 16.50 -11.38
CA LEU A 372 -17.88 17.45 -12.19
C LEU A 372 -17.12 17.79 -13.46
N GLU A 373 -17.74 17.69 -14.63
CA GLU A 373 -17.15 18.22 -15.87
C GLU A 373 -17.05 19.76 -15.81
N LYS A 374 -16.05 20.27 -15.08
CA LYS A 374 -15.76 21.65 -14.65
C LYS A 374 -16.89 22.31 -13.86
N PHE A 375 -16.73 22.34 -12.53
CA PHE A 375 -17.60 23.15 -11.69
C PHE A 375 -17.42 24.64 -12.04
N GLN A 376 -18.47 25.30 -12.50
CA GLN A 376 -18.41 26.75 -12.63
C GLN A 376 -18.40 27.36 -11.23
N ASN A 377 -17.28 28.00 -10.87
CA ASN A 377 -17.15 28.72 -9.61
C ASN A 377 -18.26 29.78 -9.50
N GLY A 378 -19.29 29.46 -8.73
CA GLY A 378 -20.06 30.35 -7.86
C GLY A 378 -20.69 31.60 -8.48
N GLN A 379 -22.01 31.56 -8.62
CA GLN A 379 -22.91 32.65 -8.18
C GLN A 379 -24.29 32.13 -7.73
N SER A 380 -24.73 30.94 -8.13
CA SER A 380 -26.07 30.41 -7.81
C SER A 380 -26.19 29.54 -6.54
N VAL A 381 -25.14 28.83 -6.10
CA VAL A 381 -25.26 27.78 -5.05
C VAL A 381 -25.61 28.35 -3.65
N HIS A 382 -25.22 29.59 -3.35
CA HIS A 382 -25.58 30.25 -2.08
C HIS A 382 -27.08 30.59 -1.97
N LEU A 383 -27.81 30.64 -3.08
CA LEU A 383 -29.24 30.93 -3.13
C LEU A 383 -30.11 29.66 -3.18
N LEU A 384 -29.49 28.48 -3.32
CA LEU A 384 -30.20 27.22 -3.40
C LEU A 384 -30.61 26.74 -2.00
N THR A 385 -31.86 26.31 -1.90
CA THR A 385 -32.36 25.55 -0.75
C THR A 385 -31.59 24.23 -0.61
N SER A 386 -31.63 23.62 0.58
CA SER A 386 -30.90 22.37 0.81
C SER A 386 -31.40 21.22 -0.07
N GLU A 387 -32.69 21.19 -0.42
CA GLU A 387 -33.27 20.22 -1.37
C GLU A 387 -32.72 20.41 -2.79
N GLU A 388 -32.58 21.66 -3.25
CA GLU A 388 -32.00 21.97 -4.57
C GLU A 388 -30.52 21.57 -4.63
N GLN A 389 -29.76 21.81 -3.57
CA GLN A 389 -28.36 21.35 -3.46
C GLN A 389 -28.25 19.82 -3.46
N ILE A 390 -29.20 19.11 -2.84
CA ILE A 390 -29.27 17.64 -2.88
C ILE A 390 -29.57 17.16 -4.30
N SER A 391 -30.53 17.79 -4.98
CA SER A 391 -30.90 17.46 -6.37
C SER A 391 -29.72 17.67 -7.32
N GLU A 392 -29.03 18.80 -7.21
CA GLU A 392 -27.82 19.09 -7.99
C GLU A 392 -26.74 18.02 -7.75
N ALA A 393 -26.45 17.70 -6.49
CA ALA A 393 -25.47 16.68 -6.15
C ALA A 393 -25.87 15.27 -6.63
N GLN A 394 -27.17 14.96 -6.72
CA GLN A 394 -27.65 13.70 -7.28
C GLN A 394 -27.46 13.63 -8.79
N GLU A 395 -27.77 14.69 -9.53
CA GLU A 395 -27.53 14.75 -10.99
C GLU A 395 -26.05 14.59 -11.32
N VAL A 396 -25.19 15.23 -10.52
CA VAL A 396 -23.74 15.09 -10.58
C VAL A 396 -23.28 13.63 -10.48
N LEU A 397 -23.81 12.90 -9.49
CA LEU A 397 -23.38 11.52 -9.24
C LEU A 397 -23.86 10.53 -10.31
N LYS A 398 -24.84 10.90 -11.14
CA LYS A 398 -25.32 10.09 -12.28
C LYS A 398 -24.38 10.15 -13.50
N VAL A 399 -23.46 11.11 -13.56
CA VAL A 399 -22.55 11.28 -14.71
C VAL A 399 -21.42 10.23 -14.68
N ASP A 400 -21.35 9.39 -15.71
CA ASP A 400 -20.51 8.19 -15.74
C ASP A 400 -19.06 8.41 -16.24
N VAL A 401 -18.67 9.65 -16.53
CA VAL A 401 -17.44 9.96 -17.29
C VAL A 401 -16.14 9.53 -16.58
N LEU A 402 -16.08 9.63 -15.25
CA LEU A 402 -14.87 9.37 -14.43
C LEU A 402 -15.08 8.33 -13.31
N LEU A 403 -16.02 7.40 -13.49
CA LEU A 403 -16.38 6.39 -12.48
C LEU A 403 -15.20 5.61 -11.89
N VAL A 404 -14.16 5.35 -12.70
CA VAL A 404 -12.96 4.58 -12.29
C VAL A 404 -12.14 5.32 -11.23
N LEU A 405 -12.21 6.65 -11.17
CA LEU A 405 -11.44 7.46 -10.23
C LEU A 405 -12.13 7.65 -8.88
N ARG A 406 -13.46 7.48 -8.81
CA ARG A 406 -14.27 7.73 -7.60
C ARG A 406 -13.71 7.05 -6.34
N PRO A 407 -13.25 5.78 -6.35
CA PRO A 407 -12.67 5.17 -5.16
C PRO A 407 -11.44 5.90 -4.61
N TYR A 408 -10.56 6.35 -5.50
CA TYR A 408 -9.39 7.13 -5.09
C TYR A 408 -9.81 8.47 -4.50
N MET A 409 -10.79 9.13 -5.09
CA MET A 409 -11.26 10.44 -4.64
C MET A 409 -11.85 10.39 -3.24
N TRP A 410 -12.66 9.36 -2.94
CA TRP A 410 -13.22 9.16 -1.62
C TRP A 410 -12.15 8.81 -0.59
N ASP A 411 -11.20 7.95 -0.94
CA ASP A 411 -10.07 7.67 -0.05
C ASP A 411 -9.22 8.93 0.19
N ILE A 412 -9.01 9.75 -0.85
CA ILE A 412 -8.27 11.01 -0.73
C ILE A 412 -8.99 11.96 0.24
N LEU A 413 -10.28 12.19 0.02
CA LEU A 413 -11.11 13.05 0.87
C LEU A 413 -11.16 12.57 2.33
N GLY A 414 -11.34 11.26 2.53
CA GLY A 414 -11.41 10.66 3.86
C GLY A 414 -10.12 10.85 4.66
N TRP A 415 -8.96 10.56 4.05
CA TRP A 415 -7.66 10.74 4.72
C TRP A 415 -7.34 12.21 5.00
N LEU A 416 -7.64 13.11 4.06
CA LEU A 416 -7.49 14.55 4.29
C LEU A 416 -8.37 15.03 5.45
N ALA A 417 -9.59 14.49 5.60
CA ALA A 417 -10.47 14.85 6.71
C ALA A 417 -9.93 14.35 8.07
N ILE A 418 -9.36 13.14 8.13
CA ILE A 418 -8.82 12.57 9.39
C ILE A 418 -7.60 13.31 9.90
N TYR A 419 -6.70 13.75 9.01
CA TYR A 419 -5.51 14.51 9.38
C TYR A 419 -5.70 16.02 9.28
N CYS A 420 -6.94 16.48 9.07
CA CYS A 420 -7.27 17.90 9.07
C CYS A 420 -7.06 18.50 10.46
N ARG A 421 -6.41 19.67 10.54
CA ARG A 421 -6.14 20.35 11.81
C ARG A 421 -7.43 20.80 12.49
N GLU A 422 -7.41 20.85 13.83
CA GLU A 422 -8.59 21.25 14.63
C GLU A 422 -9.01 22.71 14.38
N ASP A 423 -8.07 23.57 13.97
CA ASP A 423 -8.24 24.99 13.63
C ASP A 423 -8.54 25.24 12.14
N PHE A 424 -8.74 24.19 11.34
CA PHE A 424 -9.07 24.32 9.93
C PHE A 424 -10.35 25.13 9.72
N ASN A 425 -10.23 26.23 8.97
CA ASN A 425 -11.34 27.11 8.64
C ASN A 425 -11.40 27.35 7.12
N PRO A 426 -12.38 26.75 6.41
CA PRO A 426 -12.48 26.86 4.96
C PRO A 426 -12.93 28.25 4.47
N SER A 427 -13.49 29.09 5.36
CA SER A 427 -13.92 30.45 5.01
C SER A 427 -12.75 31.38 4.67
N ILE A 428 -11.55 31.10 5.19
CA ILE A 428 -10.33 31.92 4.96
C ILE A 428 -9.90 31.92 3.49
N HIS A 429 -10.29 30.89 2.73
CA HIS A 429 -9.86 30.69 1.35
C HIS A 429 -11.03 30.57 0.36
N SER A 430 -12.26 30.91 0.79
CA SER A 430 -13.47 30.77 -0.03
C SER A 430 -13.73 29.33 -0.55
N HIS A 431 -13.19 28.32 0.14
CA HIS A 431 -13.33 26.89 -0.22
C HIS A 431 -14.57 26.22 0.42
N GLU A 432 -15.35 26.98 1.18
CA GLU A 432 -16.47 26.48 1.97
C GLU A 432 -17.51 25.72 1.12
N LEU A 433 -17.95 26.32 0.02
CA LEU A 433 -18.92 25.71 -0.89
C LEU A 433 -18.41 24.42 -1.53
N LEU A 434 -17.13 24.37 -1.90
CA LEU A 434 -16.53 23.22 -2.56
C LEU A 434 -16.47 22.02 -1.61
N ILE A 435 -16.05 22.27 -0.38
CA ILE A 435 -15.99 21.25 0.67
C ILE A 435 -17.41 20.79 1.05
N ASP A 436 -18.35 21.72 1.19
CA ASP A 436 -19.75 21.38 1.45
C ASP A 436 -20.34 20.47 0.37
N MET A 437 -20.08 20.78 -0.91
CA MET A 437 -20.54 19.96 -2.03
C MET A 437 -19.89 18.58 -2.03
N LEU A 438 -18.58 18.48 -1.77
CA LEU A 438 -17.88 17.20 -1.65
C LEU A 438 -18.45 16.33 -0.52
N ILE A 439 -18.70 16.92 0.66
CA ILE A 439 -19.30 16.22 1.79
C ILE A 439 -20.71 15.73 1.41
N ARG A 440 -21.52 16.58 0.77
CA ARG A 440 -22.88 16.22 0.32
C ARG A 440 -22.85 15.06 -0.69
N CYS A 441 -21.98 15.12 -1.69
CA CYS A 441 -21.79 14.05 -2.68
C CYS A 441 -21.36 12.73 -2.03
N ALA A 442 -20.45 12.78 -1.05
CA ALA A 442 -20.01 11.60 -0.32
C ALA A 442 -21.16 10.99 0.52
N CYS A 443 -21.95 11.81 1.22
CA CYS A 443 -23.11 11.34 1.99
C CYS A 443 -24.22 10.75 1.11
N LEU A 444 -24.46 11.32 -0.07
CA LEU A 444 -25.40 10.77 -1.05
C LEU A 444 -24.91 9.44 -1.63
N THR A 445 -23.63 9.37 -2.02
CA THR A 445 -23.01 8.13 -2.51
C THR A 445 -23.05 7.05 -1.45
N PHE A 446 -22.75 7.38 -0.18
CA PHE A 446 -22.91 6.47 0.96
C PHE A 446 -24.35 5.97 1.06
N THR A 447 -25.34 6.86 1.04
CA THR A 447 -26.75 6.47 1.20
C THR A 447 -27.21 5.56 0.05
N ASP A 448 -26.80 5.87 -1.17
CA ASP A 448 -27.05 5.03 -2.36
C ASP A 448 -26.35 3.67 -2.26
N SER A 449 -25.11 3.64 -1.74
CA SER A 449 -24.33 2.43 -1.50
C SER A 449 -25.03 1.48 -0.55
N VAL A 450 -25.51 2.00 0.59
CA VAL A 450 -26.26 1.18 1.52
C VAL A 450 -27.55 0.73 0.84
N ARG A 451 -28.23 1.62 0.08
CA ARG A 451 -29.47 1.31 -0.66
C ARG A 451 -29.37 0.19 -1.68
N LYS A 452 -28.37 0.25 -2.54
CA LYS A 452 -28.18 -0.73 -3.63
C LYS A 452 -27.66 -2.05 -3.14
N GLY A 453 -26.81 -2.05 -2.11
CA GLY A 453 -26.42 -3.26 -1.39
C GLY A 453 -27.60 -4.06 -0.82
N TRP A 454 -28.80 -3.46 -0.79
CA TRP A 454 -30.05 -4.11 -0.37
C TRP A 454 -30.89 -4.70 -1.51
N GLN A 455 -30.67 -4.36 -2.79
CA GLN A 455 -31.58 -4.73 -3.88
C GLN A 455 -31.19 -5.97 -4.69
N ILE A 456 -29.93 -6.44 -4.66
CA ILE A 456 -29.51 -7.48 -5.60
C ILE A 456 -28.42 -8.39 -5.02
N CYS A 457 -28.64 -9.71 -5.07
CA CYS A 457 -27.61 -10.75 -4.99
C CYS A 457 -26.70 -10.77 -6.24
N GLN A 458 -26.68 -9.69 -7.03
CA GLN A 458 -26.04 -9.57 -8.35
C GLN A 458 -25.58 -8.11 -8.65
N SER A 459 -25.24 -7.29 -7.65
CA SER A 459 -24.51 -6.05 -7.92
C SER A 459 -23.11 -6.38 -8.44
N ASP A 460 -22.63 -5.65 -9.45
CA ASP A 460 -21.25 -5.76 -9.93
C ASP A 460 -20.28 -5.52 -8.76
N LEU A 461 -19.29 -6.39 -8.58
CA LEU A 461 -18.25 -6.24 -7.56
C LEU A 461 -17.59 -4.85 -7.64
N SER A 462 -17.43 -4.32 -8.86
CA SER A 462 -16.94 -2.96 -9.10
C SER A 462 -17.78 -1.89 -8.41
N GLU A 463 -19.10 -2.03 -8.39
CA GLU A 463 -20.01 -1.10 -7.72
C GLU A 463 -19.91 -1.19 -6.20
N MET A 464 -19.75 -2.40 -5.65
CA MET A 464 -19.56 -2.59 -4.21
C MET A 464 -18.22 -2.02 -3.71
N PHE A 465 -17.14 -2.12 -4.49
CA PHE A 465 -15.86 -1.51 -4.12
C PHE A 465 -15.92 0.02 -4.09
N ARG A 466 -16.61 0.64 -5.07
CA ARG A 466 -16.88 2.09 -5.05
C ARG A 466 -17.68 2.48 -3.81
N SER A 467 -18.68 1.67 -3.48
CA SER A 467 -19.57 1.87 -2.34
C SER A 467 -18.85 1.85 -0.99
N GLU A 468 -17.86 0.97 -0.82
CA GLU A 468 -17.04 0.88 0.38
C GLU A 468 -16.23 2.16 0.62
N SER A 469 -15.51 2.63 -0.41
CA SER A 469 -14.65 3.81 -0.31
C SER A 469 -15.42 5.08 0.09
N ALA A 470 -16.60 5.30 -0.49
CA ALA A 470 -17.47 6.41 -0.12
C ALA A 470 -17.96 6.30 1.34
N SER A 471 -18.39 5.10 1.74
CA SER A 471 -18.86 4.85 3.10
C SER A 471 -17.77 5.11 4.14
N ARG A 472 -16.54 4.68 3.84
CA ARG A 472 -15.38 4.91 4.69
C ARG A 472 -15.02 6.40 4.76
N ALA A 473 -15.08 7.11 3.64
CA ALA A 473 -14.83 8.55 3.61
C ALA A 473 -15.81 9.32 4.52
N VAL A 474 -17.11 8.98 4.49
CA VAL A 474 -18.11 9.57 5.40
C VAL A 474 -17.80 9.28 6.87
N LEU A 475 -17.44 8.03 7.19
CA LEU A 475 -17.00 7.67 8.53
C LEU A 475 -15.80 8.52 8.96
N MET A 476 -14.78 8.62 8.13
CA MET A 476 -13.58 9.41 8.40
C MET A 476 -13.89 10.90 8.60
N MET A 477 -14.81 11.48 7.83
CA MET A 477 -15.24 12.88 7.98
C MET A 477 -15.99 13.13 9.31
N ILE A 478 -16.85 12.20 9.74
CA ILE A 478 -17.57 12.30 11.03
C ILE A 478 -16.57 12.35 12.22
N TYR A 479 -15.44 11.66 12.09
CA TYR A 479 -14.38 11.59 13.09
C TYR A 479 -13.22 12.56 12.83
N SER A 480 -13.39 13.49 11.88
CA SER A 480 -12.39 14.52 11.61
C SER A 480 -12.11 15.34 12.89
N PRO A 481 -10.84 15.67 13.17
CA PRO A 481 -10.50 16.63 14.22
C PRO A 481 -11.05 18.04 13.92
N SER A 482 -11.25 18.38 12.65
CA SER A 482 -11.88 19.64 12.25
C SER A 482 -13.35 19.65 12.65
N LYS A 483 -13.70 20.56 13.57
CA LYS A 483 -15.08 20.73 14.03
C LYS A 483 -16.03 21.07 12.87
N TYR A 484 -15.55 21.81 11.87
CA TYR A 484 -16.32 22.18 10.68
C TYR A 484 -16.68 20.94 9.85
N ILE A 485 -15.69 20.15 9.42
CA ILE A 485 -15.92 18.96 8.58
C ILE A 485 -16.81 17.95 9.33
N ALA A 486 -16.51 17.69 10.60
CA ALA A 486 -17.25 16.73 11.40
C ALA A 486 -18.71 17.16 11.65
N SER A 487 -18.97 18.45 11.94
CA SER A 487 -20.33 18.94 12.15
C SER A 487 -21.14 18.94 10.85
N LYS A 488 -20.53 19.38 9.74
CA LYS A 488 -21.18 19.42 8.43
C LYS A 488 -21.53 18.02 7.92
N ALA A 489 -20.59 17.08 8.01
CA ALA A 489 -20.83 15.69 7.64
C ALA A 489 -21.99 15.07 8.43
N ARG A 490 -22.04 15.28 9.76
CA ARG A 490 -23.17 14.81 10.58
C ARG A 490 -24.49 15.47 10.20
N SER A 491 -24.50 16.77 9.95
CA SER A 491 -25.70 17.52 9.59
C SER A 491 -26.28 17.05 8.25
N MET A 492 -25.45 17.00 7.20
CA MET A 492 -25.85 16.57 5.87
C MET A 492 -26.28 15.10 5.85
N LEU A 493 -25.56 14.24 6.57
CA LEU A 493 -25.93 12.83 6.67
C LEU A 493 -27.29 12.66 7.37
N SER A 494 -27.55 13.43 8.44
CA SER A 494 -28.84 13.39 9.14
C SER A 494 -29.99 13.82 8.22
N GLU A 495 -29.80 14.88 7.45
CA GLU A 495 -30.78 15.40 6.48
C GLU A 495 -31.08 14.35 5.39
N ILE A 496 -30.04 13.78 4.78
CA ILE A 496 -30.19 12.78 3.70
C ILE A 496 -30.84 11.49 4.22
N LEU A 497 -30.57 11.08 5.46
CA LEU A 497 -31.13 9.88 6.06
C LEU A 497 -32.55 10.07 6.61
N GLU A 498 -33.01 11.28 6.89
CA GLU A 498 -34.31 11.54 7.51
C GLU A 498 -35.48 10.74 6.90
N PRO A 499 -35.67 10.68 5.56
CA PRO A 499 -36.82 10.01 4.98
C PRO A 499 -36.78 8.47 5.09
N VAL A 500 -35.62 7.87 5.35
CA VAL A 500 -35.39 6.43 5.09
C VAL A 500 -34.54 5.68 6.13
N GLY A 501 -33.83 6.41 6.99
CA GLY A 501 -32.76 5.88 7.84
C GLY A 501 -33.21 4.86 8.90
N LYS A 502 -34.46 4.94 9.39
CA LYS A 502 -34.98 3.95 10.36
C LYS A 502 -35.12 2.56 9.74
N GLU A 503 -35.62 2.50 8.52
CA GLU A 503 -35.76 1.25 7.78
C GLU A 503 -34.37 0.65 7.49
N TYR A 504 -33.41 1.51 7.14
CA TYR A 504 -32.03 1.14 6.84
C TYR A 504 -31.37 0.46 8.03
N LEU A 505 -31.45 1.09 9.20
CA LEU A 505 -30.90 0.55 10.44
C LEU A 505 -31.52 -0.79 10.83
N LYS A 506 -32.84 -0.91 10.73
CA LYS A 506 -33.55 -2.16 11.04
C LYS A 506 -33.03 -3.31 10.16
N ARG A 507 -32.74 -3.04 8.88
CA ARG A 507 -32.21 -4.03 7.94
C ARG A 507 -30.73 -4.33 8.19
N SER A 508 -29.87 -3.32 8.37
CA SER A 508 -28.45 -3.54 8.69
C SER A 508 -28.27 -4.36 9.95
N LEU A 509 -29.05 -4.10 11.01
CA LEU A 509 -29.04 -4.90 12.23
C LEU A 509 -29.46 -6.36 11.98
N ARG A 510 -30.47 -6.60 11.13
CA ARG A 510 -30.85 -7.97 10.73
C ARG A 510 -29.75 -8.70 9.98
N VAL A 511 -29.08 -8.03 9.04
CA VAL A 511 -27.97 -8.62 8.27
C VAL A 511 -26.80 -9.00 9.19
N LEU A 512 -26.41 -8.10 10.10
CA LEU A 512 -25.35 -8.36 11.07
C LEU A 512 -25.72 -9.50 12.02
N ASN A 513 -26.97 -9.54 12.49
CA ASN A 513 -27.45 -10.62 13.34
C ASN A 513 -27.44 -11.97 12.59
N PHE A 514 -27.94 -12.01 11.35
CA PHE A 514 -27.90 -13.21 10.51
C PHE A 514 -26.47 -13.68 10.23
N THR A 515 -25.55 -12.74 9.98
CA THR A 515 -24.12 -13.02 9.75
C THR A 515 -23.50 -13.73 10.94
N SER A 516 -23.80 -13.28 12.16
CA SER A 516 -23.26 -13.87 13.39
C SER A 516 -23.72 -15.31 13.67
N THR A 517 -24.74 -15.80 12.96
CA THR A 517 -25.32 -17.13 13.13
C THR A 517 -24.92 -18.16 12.07
N ARG A 518 -24.06 -17.80 11.10
CA ARG A 518 -23.74 -18.64 9.93
C ARG A 518 -22.27 -19.09 9.93
N ASP A 519 -22.02 -20.34 9.52
CA ASP A 519 -20.69 -20.96 9.55
C ASP A 519 -19.82 -20.75 8.28
N ASN A 520 -20.39 -20.35 7.14
CA ASN A 520 -19.66 -20.15 5.88
C ASN A 520 -20.03 -18.85 5.17
N PHE A 521 -19.02 -18.06 4.79
CA PHE A 521 -19.16 -16.73 4.16
C PHE A 521 -18.34 -16.60 2.87
N GLY A 522 -18.94 -16.06 1.81
CA GLY A 522 -18.24 -15.66 0.58
C GLY A 522 -17.77 -14.21 0.61
N ILE A 523 -16.85 -13.84 -0.29
CA ILE A 523 -16.29 -12.48 -0.40
C ILE A 523 -17.37 -11.38 -0.63
N PRO A 524 -18.41 -11.55 -1.47
CA PRO A 524 -19.46 -10.54 -1.64
C PRO A 524 -20.22 -10.25 -0.34
N ASP A 525 -20.52 -11.29 0.43
CA ASP A 525 -21.22 -11.17 1.70
C ASP A 525 -20.35 -10.42 2.74
N MET A 526 -19.01 -10.60 2.69
CA MET A 526 -18.07 -9.88 3.56
C MET A 526 -18.01 -8.38 3.24
N LEU A 527 -17.99 -8.01 1.95
CA LEU A 527 -17.98 -6.61 1.51
C LEU A 527 -19.25 -5.88 1.94
N GLN A 528 -20.41 -6.52 1.75
CA GLN A 528 -21.71 -6.00 2.20
C GLN A 528 -21.78 -5.89 3.73
N THR A 529 -21.20 -6.85 4.45
CA THR A 529 -21.10 -6.79 5.92
C THR A 529 -20.26 -5.59 6.36
N GLY A 530 -19.12 -5.33 5.70
CA GLY A 530 -18.29 -4.16 5.95
C GLY A 530 -19.05 -2.84 5.76
N ILE A 531 -19.76 -2.68 4.65
CA ILE A 531 -20.60 -1.50 4.37
C ILE A 531 -21.67 -1.33 5.46
N ASN A 532 -22.34 -2.41 5.89
CA ASN A 532 -23.35 -2.36 6.94
C ASN A 532 -22.76 -1.97 8.31
N LEU A 533 -21.55 -2.43 8.66
CA LEU A 533 -20.88 -2.04 9.90
C LEU A 533 -20.51 -0.56 9.89
N VAL A 534 -19.96 -0.06 8.78
CA VAL A 534 -19.64 1.36 8.61
C VAL A 534 -20.91 2.19 8.69
N ALA A 535 -21.98 1.77 8.00
CA ALA A 535 -23.27 2.46 8.03
C ALA A 535 -23.87 2.51 9.45
N LEU A 536 -23.84 1.39 10.18
CA LEU A 536 -24.29 1.35 11.57
C LEU A 536 -23.47 2.31 12.45
N THR A 537 -22.16 2.36 12.25
CA THR A 537 -21.25 3.23 13.02
C THR A 537 -21.50 4.71 12.72
N CYS A 538 -21.67 5.08 11.44
CA CYS A 538 -22.03 6.44 11.03
C CYS A 538 -23.37 6.88 11.63
N CYS A 539 -24.39 6.02 11.57
CA CYS A 539 -25.70 6.29 12.17
C CYS A 539 -25.64 6.35 13.70
N ALA A 540 -24.79 5.55 14.36
CA ALA A 540 -24.58 5.61 15.80
C ALA A 540 -24.01 6.97 16.26
N CYS A 541 -23.34 7.70 15.36
CA CYS A 541 -22.84 9.05 15.62
C CYS A 541 -23.94 10.14 15.54
N LEU A 542 -25.16 9.79 15.12
CA LEU A 542 -26.30 10.69 15.01
C LEU A 542 -27.26 10.48 16.20
N PRO A 543 -27.58 11.51 17.01
CA PRO A 543 -28.34 11.35 18.25
C PRO A 543 -29.70 10.64 18.10
N TRP A 544 -30.46 10.97 17.06
CA TRP A 544 -31.79 10.41 16.79
C TRP A 544 -31.76 8.91 16.46
N TYR A 545 -30.73 8.46 15.74
CA TYR A 545 -30.56 7.07 15.34
C TYR A 545 -29.89 6.23 16.42
N GLN A 546 -29.01 6.83 17.22
CA GLN A 546 -28.33 6.16 18.32
C GLN A 546 -29.30 5.53 19.33
N SER A 547 -30.29 6.30 19.80
CA SER A 547 -31.34 5.80 20.71
C SER A 547 -32.12 4.62 20.10
N TYR A 548 -32.39 4.69 18.79
CA TYR A 548 -33.08 3.63 18.05
C TYR A 548 -32.23 2.34 17.94
N ILE A 549 -30.95 2.47 17.60
CA ILE A 549 -30.01 1.33 17.49
C ILE A 549 -29.92 0.59 18.81
N VAL A 550 -29.78 1.33 19.91
CA VAL A 550 -29.64 0.75 21.23
C VAL A 550 -30.92 0.03 21.66
N LYS A 551 -32.10 0.66 21.49
CA LYS A 551 -33.41 0.01 21.75
C LYS A 551 -33.64 -1.23 20.88
N SER A 552 -33.07 -1.26 19.68
CA SER A 552 -33.20 -2.40 18.75
C SER A 552 -32.20 -3.54 19.03
N GLY A 553 -31.46 -3.49 20.14
CA GLY A 553 -30.50 -4.53 20.52
C GLY A 553 -29.14 -4.43 19.80
N GLY A 554 -28.81 -3.27 19.22
CA GLY A 554 -27.58 -3.10 18.42
C GLY A 554 -26.28 -3.44 19.17
N VAL A 555 -26.22 -3.15 20.47
CA VAL A 555 -25.07 -3.53 21.32
C VAL A 555 -24.90 -5.05 21.36
N LYS A 556 -25.98 -5.80 21.60
CA LYS A 556 -25.96 -7.27 21.65
C LYS A 556 -25.54 -7.87 20.31
N ILE A 557 -26.05 -7.32 19.20
CA ILE A 557 -25.72 -7.75 17.84
C ILE A 557 -24.22 -7.53 17.54
N LEU A 558 -23.66 -6.37 17.90
CA LEU A 558 -22.24 -6.10 17.69
C LEU A 558 -21.33 -6.97 18.56
N VAL A 559 -21.70 -7.22 19.81
CA VAL A 559 -20.94 -8.15 20.68
C VAL A 559 -20.95 -9.56 20.11
N ALA A 560 -22.10 -10.05 19.65
CA ALA A 560 -22.22 -11.36 18.98
C ALA A 560 -21.38 -11.41 17.69
N PHE A 561 -21.39 -10.34 16.89
CA PHE A 561 -20.59 -10.23 15.68
C PHE A 561 -19.08 -10.26 15.97
N ILE A 562 -18.60 -9.49 16.95
CA ILE A 562 -17.18 -9.49 17.35
C ILE A 562 -16.75 -10.89 17.80
N LYS A 563 -17.59 -11.58 18.60
CA LYS A 563 -17.33 -12.97 19.01
C LYS A 563 -17.22 -13.90 17.80
N TRP A 564 -18.14 -13.78 16.84
CA TRP A 564 -18.13 -14.57 15.62
C TRP A 564 -16.85 -14.35 14.80
N CYS A 565 -16.41 -13.09 14.63
CA CYS A 565 -15.16 -12.78 13.93
C CYS A 565 -13.94 -13.44 14.59
N LEU A 566 -13.84 -13.37 15.92
CA LEU A 566 -12.73 -13.94 16.68
C LEU A 566 -12.74 -15.47 16.67
N SER A 567 -13.92 -16.08 16.80
CA SER A 567 -14.06 -17.54 16.89
C SER A 567 -13.77 -18.23 15.55
N ASN A 568 -14.08 -17.57 14.43
CA ASN A 568 -13.88 -18.11 13.08
C ASN A 568 -12.56 -17.69 12.42
N GLY A 569 -11.72 -16.90 13.09
CA GLY A 569 -10.42 -16.46 12.54
C GLY A 569 -10.56 -15.66 11.24
N VAL A 570 -11.53 -14.75 11.17
CA VAL A 570 -11.82 -13.98 9.95
C VAL A 570 -10.76 -12.90 9.74
N HIS A 571 -9.76 -13.20 8.91
CA HIS A 571 -8.66 -12.31 8.55
C HIS A 571 -8.83 -11.79 7.10
N ILE A 572 -9.38 -10.59 6.95
CA ILE A 572 -9.57 -9.92 5.66
C ILE A 572 -8.90 -8.55 5.68
N GLY A 573 -7.85 -8.40 4.89
CA GLY A 573 -7.12 -7.14 4.72
C GLY A 573 -7.76 -6.15 3.75
N ARG A 574 -7.26 -4.91 3.79
CA ARG A 574 -7.76 -3.76 3.01
C ARG A 574 -7.86 -4.01 1.51
N LEU A 575 -6.87 -4.70 0.95
CA LEU A 575 -6.81 -4.98 -0.48
C LEU A 575 -8.00 -5.81 -0.99
N ASN A 576 -8.70 -6.54 -0.11
CA ASN A 576 -9.91 -7.27 -0.48
C ASN A 576 -11.15 -6.37 -0.59
N PHE A 577 -11.16 -5.22 0.09
CA PHE A 577 -12.24 -4.23 0.07
C PHE A 577 -11.99 -3.09 -0.93
N ALA A 578 -10.72 -2.87 -1.28
CA ALA A 578 -10.28 -1.72 -2.05
C ALA A 578 -9.23 -2.15 -3.10
N PRO A 579 -9.65 -2.83 -4.19
CA PRO A 579 -8.72 -3.33 -5.21
C PRO A 579 -8.02 -2.21 -5.98
N HIS A 580 -8.56 -0.99 -5.99
CA HIS A 580 -7.90 0.18 -6.57
C HIS A 580 -6.62 0.57 -5.82
N LEU A 581 -6.47 0.14 -4.55
CA LEU A 581 -5.22 0.27 -3.81
C LEU A 581 -4.16 -0.76 -4.23
N HIS A 582 -4.54 -1.77 -5.02
CA HIS A 582 -3.59 -2.73 -5.55
C HIS A 582 -2.69 -2.06 -6.60
N ASN A 583 -1.39 -2.04 -6.30
CA ASN A 583 -0.37 -1.55 -7.22
C ASN A 583 0.35 -2.74 -7.88
N ILE A 584 0.81 -2.57 -9.12
CA ILE A 584 1.68 -3.51 -9.85
C ILE A 584 2.89 -3.92 -9.01
N PHE A 585 3.36 -3.02 -8.14
CA PHE A 585 4.51 -3.23 -7.27
C PHE A 585 4.19 -3.96 -5.95
N SER A 586 2.94 -3.94 -5.50
CA SER A 586 2.54 -4.30 -4.12
C SER A 586 2.90 -5.74 -3.71
N GLN A 587 2.90 -6.68 -4.65
CA GLN A 587 3.27 -8.09 -4.40
C GLN A 587 4.76 -8.39 -4.60
N ARG A 588 5.52 -7.44 -5.14
CA ARG A 588 6.93 -7.65 -5.54
C ARG A 588 7.91 -7.03 -4.55
N HIS A 589 7.48 -6.33 -3.50
CA HIS A 589 8.39 -5.69 -2.54
C HIS A 589 9.17 -6.71 -1.68
N CYS A 590 10.37 -6.32 -1.23
CA CYS A 590 11.15 -7.10 -0.26
C CYS A 590 11.81 -6.21 0.79
N CYS A 591 12.24 -6.79 1.91
CA CYS A 591 12.90 -6.07 3.01
C CYS A 591 12.06 -4.96 3.64
N TRP A 592 10.74 -4.96 3.42
CA TRP A 592 9.78 -4.19 4.19
C TRP A 592 9.07 -5.11 5.17
N VAL A 593 9.04 -4.72 6.43
CA VAL A 593 8.15 -5.31 7.42
C VAL A 593 6.88 -4.47 7.39
N CYS A 594 5.94 -4.78 6.49
CA CYS A 594 4.62 -4.13 6.47
C CYS A 594 3.79 -4.60 7.68
N LYS A 595 4.13 -4.09 8.87
CA LYS A 595 3.37 -4.28 10.11
C LYS A 595 2.56 -3.03 10.51
N GLU A 596 2.56 -1.99 9.68
CA GLU A 596 2.18 -0.63 10.09
C GLU A 596 0.85 -0.12 9.52
N ASP A 597 0.02 -0.98 8.94
CA ASP A 597 -1.34 -0.53 8.61
C ASP A 597 -2.18 -0.50 9.88
N TRP A 598 -2.62 0.71 10.25
CA TRP A 598 -3.49 0.94 11.42
C TRP A 598 -4.69 -0.01 11.44
N GLU A 599 -5.28 -0.28 10.27
CA GLU A 599 -6.44 -1.15 10.09
C GLU A 599 -6.07 -2.65 10.10
N GLY A 600 -4.86 -2.98 9.65
CA GLY A 600 -4.36 -4.36 9.57
C GLY A 600 -5.18 -5.28 8.67
N ASN A 601 -5.11 -6.58 8.98
CA ASN A 601 -5.78 -7.65 8.21
C ASN A 601 -7.14 -8.06 8.79
N ASP A 602 -7.76 -7.26 9.66
CA ASP A 602 -9.01 -7.61 10.36
C ASP A 602 -10.05 -6.46 10.29
N ILE A 603 -10.35 -6.00 9.08
CA ILE A 603 -11.17 -4.79 8.88
C ILE A 603 -12.59 -4.93 9.43
N LEU A 604 -13.21 -6.11 9.29
CA LEU A 604 -14.55 -6.34 9.83
C LEU A 604 -14.57 -6.24 11.36
N LEU A 605 -13.55 -6.82 12.01
CA LEU A 605 -13.40 -6.73 13.47
C LEU A 605 -13.16 -5.27 13.89
N LEU A 606 -12.36 -4.52 13.13
CA LEU A 606 -12.12 -3.10 13.38
C LEU A 606 -13.41 -2.29 13.34
N TYR A 607 -14.21 -2.41 12.27
CA TYR A 607 -15.48 -1.68 12.16
C TYR A 607 -16.50 -2.12 13.21
N GLY A 608 -16.52 -3.41 13.58
CA GLY A 608 -17.35 -3.92 14.68
C GLY A 608 -16.97 -3.30 16.04
N LEU A 609 -15.67 -3.27 16.37
CA LEU A 609 -15.17 -2.63 17.59
C LEU A 609 -15.44 -1.12 17.59
N TRP A 610 -15.27 -0.45 16.44
CA TRP A 610 -15.51 0.98 16.32
C TRP A 610 -17.00 1.32 16.53
N GLY A 611 -17.92 0.57 15.92
CA GLY A 611 -19.35 0.72 16.15
C GLY A 611 -19.74 0.49 17.61
N LEU A 612 -19.17 -0.53 18.27
CA LEU A 612 -19.46 -0.82 19.66
C LEU A 612 -18.94 0.28 20.60
N ALA A 613 -17.73 0.78 20.34
CA ALA A 613 -17.13 1.89 21.06
C ALA A 613 -18.04 3.14 21.09
N GLU A 614 -18.68 3.46 19.97
CA GLU A 614 -19.61 4.59 19.88
C GLU A 614 -20.88 4.40 20.70
N LEU A 615 -21.48 3.20 20.63
CA LEU A 615 -22.70 2.92 21.38
C LEU A 615 -22.46 2.95 22.89
N LEU A 616 -21.31 2.44 23.35
CA LEU A 616 -20.93 2.47 24.77
C LEU A 616 -20.64 3.88 25.29
N HIS A 617 -20.03 4.74 24.45
CA HIS A 617 -19.76 6.12 24.82
C HIS A 617 -21.02 6.89 25.23
N TYR A 618 -22.10 6.71 24.47
CA TYR A 618 -23.39 7.31 24.80
C TYR A 618 -24.11 6.59 25.94
N GLY A 619 -24.02 5.26 26.00
CA GLY A 619 -24.58 4.48 27.09
C GLY A 619 -24.05 4.87 28.47
N SER A 620 -22.78 5.28 28.56
CA SER A 620 -22.20 5.82 29.81
C SER A 620 -22.74 7.20 30.19
N ILE A 621 -23.30 7.96 29.24
CA ILE A 621 -23.92 9.27 29.48
C ILE A 621 -25.36 9.07 29.98
N SER A 622 -26.09 8.09 29.44
CA SER A 622 -27.42 7.69 29.92
C SER A 622 -27.33 6.45 30.83
N LYS A 623 -27.10 6.66 32.13
CA LYS A 623 -26.81 5.70 33.25
C LYS A 623 -27.54 4.33 33.36
N ASN A 624 -28.13 3.74 32.33
CA ASN A 624 -28.91 2.50 32.40
C ASN A 624 -28.61 1.55 31.22
N PHE A 625 -27.48 0.83 31.26
CA PHE A 625 -27.28 -0.33 30.37
C PHE A 625 -26.72 -1.52 31.13
N ASP A 626 -27.57 -2.50 31.35
CA ASP A 626 -27.12 -3.84 31.69
C ASP A 626 -26.92 -4.58 30.36
N ILE A 627 -25.72 -4.42 29.77
CA ILE A 627 -25.29 -4.96 28.46
C ILE A 627 -25.56 -6.48 28.38
N PHE A 628 -25.52 -7.15 29.54
CA PHE A 628 -25.65 -8.59 29.70
C PHE A 628 -26.99 -9.00 30.34
N SER A 629 -27.92 -8.06 30.61
CA SER A 629 -29.28 -8.40 31.06
C SER A 629 -30.08 -9.06 29.94
N GLY A 630 -30.51 -10.30 30.19
CA GLY A 630 -31.36 -11.09 29.30
C GLY A 630 -30.60 -11.82 28.18
N GLN A 631 -30.61 -13.16 28.28
CA GLN A 631 -30.23 -14.16 27.26
C GLN A 631 -29.10 -13.75 26.30
N VAL A 632 -27.96 -13.32 26.84
CA VAL A 632 -26.69 -13.45 26.12
C VAL A 632 -26.02 -14.70 26.67
N GLU A 633 -25.60 -15.65 25.83
CA GLU A 633 -24.89 -16.89 26.24
C GLU A 633 -23.52 -16.64 26.91
N TYR A 634 -23.24 -15.41 27.34
CA TYR A 634 -21.89 -14.94 27.58
C TYR A 634 -21.81 -13.97 28.76
N THR A 635 -20.78 -14.16 29.58
CA THR A 635 -20.52 -13.34 30.77
C THR A 635 -19.62 -12.15 30.44
N GLU A 636 -19.77 -11.06 31.18
CA GLU A 636 -18.90 -9.87 31.09
C GLU A 636 -17.41 -10.24 31.18
N ALA A 637 -17.05 -11.12 32.11
CA ALA A 637 -15.67 -11.58 32.32
C ALA A 637 -15.06 -12.23 31.08
N GLN A 638 -15.84 -13.03 30.35
CA GLN A 638 -15.35 -13.65 29.13
C GLN A 638 -15.16 -12.58 28.03
N PHE A 639 -16.02 -11.54 27.96
CA PHE A 639 -15.89 -10.45 26.96
C PHE A 639 -14.65 -9.61 27.18
N VAL A 640 -14.41 -9.23 28.43
CA VAL A 640 -13.19 -8.53 28.85
C VAL A 640 -11.95 -9.33 28.45
N ARG A 641 -11.93 -10.66 28.68
CA ARG A 641 -10.80 -11.50 28.30
C ARG A 641 -10.51 -11.47 26.80
N MET A 642 -11.54 -11.57 25.95
CA MET A 642 -11.37 -11.47 24.49
C MET A 642 -10.79 -10.12 24.06
N LEU A 643 -11.25 -9.01 24.64
CA LEU A 643 -10.72 -7.69 24.33
C LEU A 643 -9.26 -7.53 24.78
N GLN A 644 -8.90 -8.09 25.94
CA GLN A 644 -7.52 -8.11 26.43
C GLN A 644 -6.59 -8.91 25.50
N GLU A 645 -7.09 -10.01 24.91
CA GLU A 645 -6.36 -10.77 23.89
C GLU A 645 -6.09 -9.93 22.63
N ILE A 646 -7.06 -9.13 22.17
CA ILE A 646 -6.87 -8.20 21.05
C ILE A 646 -5.82 -7.14 21.37
N CYS A 647 -5.80 -6.61 22.61
CA CYS A 647 -4.81 -5.61 23.00
C CYS A 647 -3.36 -6.14 23.08
N SER A 648 -3.16 -7.46 22.98
CA SER A 648 -1.84 -8.10 23.07
C SER A 648 -0.99 -7.95 21.80
N ASP A 649 0.25 -8.44 21.81
CA ASP A 649 1.31 -8.07 20.85
C ASP A 649 1.04 -8.38 19.36
N ASN A 650 0.03 -9.20 19.03
CA ASN A 650 -0.15 -9.74 17.67
C ASN A 650 -1.18 -9.00 16.77
N SER A 651 -2.05 -8.16 17.32
CA SER A 651 -3.10 -7.49 16.55
C SER A 651 -2.64 -6.15 15.94
N ALA A 652 -3.40 -5.63 14.97
CA ALA A 652 -3.15 -4.32 14.38
C ALA A 652 -3.44 -3.17 15.37
N LEU A 653 -2.80 -2.01 15.17
CA LEU A 653 -2.86 -0.89 16.12
C LEU A 653 -4.29 -0.38 16.34
N GLY A 654 -5.07 -0.24 15.28
CA GLY A 654 -6.46 0.22 15.37
C GLY A 654 -7.35 -0.72 16.18
N LEU A 655 -7.13 -2.03 16.07
CA LEU A 655 -7.84 -3.02 16.88
C LEU A 655 -7.48 -2.87 18.36
N LYS A 656 -6.19 -2.76 18.67
CA LYS A 656 -5.71 -2.58 20.05
C LYS A 656 -6.32 -1.33 20.68
N TRP A 657 -6.30 -0.21 19.97
CA TRP A 657 -6.82 1.07 20.47
C TRP A 657 -8.34 1.04 20.69
N ASN A 658 -9.12 0.49 19.74
CA ASN A 658 -10.57 0.39 19.91
C ASN A 658 -10.94 -0.61 21.04
N ALA A 659 -10.23 -1.74 21.14
CA ALA A 659 -10.43 -2.68 22.24
C ALA A 659 -10.07 -2.07 23.60
N ALA A 660 -8.95 -1.36 23.71
CA ALA A 660 -8.56 -0.65 24.93
C ALA A 660 -9.57 0.45 25.32
N TYR A 661 -10.12 1.14 24.32
CA TYR A 661 -11.18 2.13 24.54
C TYR A 661 -12.47 1.48 25.08
N ILE A 662 -12.90 0.34 24.53
CA ILE A 662 -14.05 -0.40 25.06
C ILE A 662 -13.76 -0.89 26.49
N LEU A 663 -12.57 -1.45 26.73
CA LEU A 663 -12.10 -1.91 28.05
C LEU A 663 -12.13 -0.80 29.12
N SER A 664 -11.94 0.46 28.73
CA SER A 664 -12.02 1.60 29.66
C SER A 664 -13.40 1.78 30.29
N TYR A 665 -14.48 1.29 29.66
CA TYR A 665 -15.82 1.26 30.25
C TYR A 665 -15.98 0.18 31.31
N PHE A 666 -15.09 -0.82 31.32
CA PHE A 666 -15.03 -1.90 32.30
C PHE A 666 -13.92 -1.68 33.34
N GLY A 667 -13.32 -0.48 33.39
CA GLY A 667 -12.27 -0.13 34.36
C GLY A 667 -10.88 -0.69 34.02
N PHE A 668 -10.66 -1.20 32.81
CA PHE A 668 -9.34 -1.67 32.36
C PHE A 668 -8.69 -0.63 31.45
N TYR A 669 -7.43 -0.29 31.69
CA TYR A 669 -6.70 0.72 30.94
C TYR A 669 -5.31 0.21 30.55
N GLY A 670 -4.89 0.43 29.30
CA GLY A 670 -3.56 0.04 28.81
C GLY A 670 -3.53 -1.17 27.89
N PHE A 671 -2.31 -1.66 27.63
CA PHE A 671 -2.04 -2.70 26.66
C PHE A 671 -1.20 -3.82 27.30
N PRO A 672 -1.79 -4.99 27.59
CA PRO A 672 -1.06 -6.11 28.16
C PRO A 672 -0.04 -6.66 27.16
N SER A 673 1.23 -6.78 27.57
CA SER A 673 2.31 -7.33 26.74
C SER A 673 3.08 -8.44 27.44
N LYS A 674 3.76 -9.31 26.67
CA LYS A 674 4.63 -10.34 27.25
C LYS A 674 5.78 -9.71 28.05
N LEU A 675 6.32 -8.59 27.57
CA LEU A 675 7.39 -7.85 28.24
C LEU A 675 6.88 -7.21 29.54
N GLY A 676 5.71 -6.56 29.49
CA GLY A 676 5.05 -5.98 30.67
C GLY A 676 4.79 -7.00 31.77
N ARG A 677 4.36 -8.22 31.43
CA ARG A 677 4.21 -9.31 32.41
C ARG A 677 5.54 -9.77 33.04
N ARG A 678 6.65 -9.71 32.30
CA ARG A 678 7.98 -10.06 32.84
C ARG A 678 8.48 -8.98 33.79
N ILE A 679 8.35 -7.72 33.40
CA ILE A 679 8.73 -6.56 34.22
C ILE A 679 7.83 -6.45 35.45
N GLY A 680 6.53 -6.71 35.29
CA GLY A 680 5.52 -6.67 36.36
C GLY A 680 5.78 -7.59 37.54
N LYS A 681 6.50 -8.70 37.35
CA LYS A 681 6.91 -9.55 38.48
C LYS A 681 7.76 -8.80 39.50
N ALA A 682 8.55 -7.83 39.04
CA ALA A 682 9.38 -7.01 39.90
C ALA A 682 8.59 -5.95 40.69
N LEU A 683 7.29 -5.73 40.44
CA LEU A 683 6.53 -4.70 41.15
C LEU A 683 6.37 -5.02 42.64
N ASP A 684 6.21 -6.30 42.98
CA ASP A 684 6.04 -6.77 44.37
C ASP A 684 7.35 -7.27 44.99
N GLU A 685 8.44 -7.34 44.22
CA GLU A 685 9.75 -7.81 44.67
C GLU A 685 10.59 -6.66 45.24
N ASN A 686 10.70 -6.61 46.57
CA ASN A 686 11.48 -5.57 47.27
C ASN A 686 12.99 -5.85 47.30
N GLU A 687 13.44 -7.06 46.94
CA GLU A 687 14.85 -7.48 47.08
C GLU A 687 15.81 -6.67 46.20
N PHE A 688 15.35 -6.21 45.04
CA PHE A 688 16.17 -5.48 44.06
C PHE A 688 15.74 -4.02 43.86
N ALA A 689 14.78 -3.54 44.64
CA ALA A 689 14.32 -2.16 44.57
C ALA A 689 15.40 -1.22 45.13
N ASP A 690 15.90 -0.33 44.27
CA ASP A 690 17.00 0.60 44.58
C ASP A 690 16.52 2.01 44.93
N THR A 691 15.23 2.30 44.70
CA THR A 691 14.62 3.62 44.88
C THR A 691 13.39 3.53 45.79
N ARG A 692 13.17 4.53 46.64
CA ARG A 692 12.00 4.61 47.51
C ARG A 692 11.23 5.91 47.29
N LEU A 693 9.96 5.80 46.90
CA LEU A 693 9.03 6.91 46.80
C LEU A 693 8.36 7.13 48.16
N ILE A 694 8.52 8.31 48.76
CA ILE A 694 7.97 8.66 50.08
C ILE A 694 6.85 9.67 49.89
N LEU A 695 5.64 9.32 50.32
CA LEU A 695 4.45 10.19 50.31
C LEU A 695 4.45 11.12 51.53
N ALA A 696 3.73 12.24 51.45
CA ALA A 696 3.64 13.22 52.54
C ALA A 696 3.07 12.66 53.86
N LYS A 697 2.32 11.55 53.79
CA LYS A 697 1.77 10.85 54.96
C LYS A 697 2.75 9.86 55.61
N GLY A 698 3.98 9.76 55.10
CA GLY A 698 5.01 8.83 55.59
C GLY A 698 4.93 7.41 55.00
N GLU A 699 3.89 7.12 54.20
CA GLU A 699 3.82 5.88 53.41
C GLU A 699 4.93 5.87 52.36
N SER A 700 5.54 4.71 52.12
CA SER A 700 6.62 4.57 51.15
C SER A 700 6.46 3.35 50.26
N MET A 701 6.82 3.50 48.98
CA MET A 701 6.82 2.42 47.99
C MET A 701 8.24 2.19 47.45
N SER A 702 8.69 0.94 47.48
CA SER A 702 9.96 0.54 46.87
C SER A 702 9.77 0.36 45.37
N VAL A 703 10.67 0.91 44.56
CA VAL A 703 10.60 0.87 43.10
C VAL A 703 12.00 0.71 42.50
N HIS A 704 12.05 0.25 41.26
CA HIS A 704 13.26 0.10 40.47
C HIS A 704 13.50 1.37 39.62
N GLY A 705 14.58 2.09 39.92
CA GLY A 705 14.94 3.36 39.28
C GLY A 705 15.11 3.24 37.77
N VAL A 706 15.68 2.13 37.29
CA VAL A 706 15.85 1.86 35.86
C VAL A 706 14.51 1.77 35.11
N ILE A 707 13.49 1.16 35.73
CA ILE A 707 12.15 1.04 35.12
C ILE A 707 11.51 2.43 35.03
N LEU A 708 11.61 3.23 36.09
CA LEU A 708 11.11 4.60 36.09
C LEU A 708 11.84 5.46 35.05
N ALA A 709 13.16 5.38 34.95
CA ALA A 709 13.94 6.16 33.98
C ALA A 709 13.50 5.92 32.53
N ILE A 710 13.17 4.67 32.18
CA ILE A 710 12.74 4.30 30.83
C ILE A 710 11.26 4.65 30.60
N ARG A 711 10.38 4.34 31.55
CA ARG A 711 8.91 4.34 31.32
C ARG A 711 8.16 5.51 31.93
N CYS A 712 8.74 6.19 32.92
CA CYS A 712 8.14 7.34 33.59
C CYS A 712 9.22 8.25 34.22
N PRO A 713 10.10 8.86 33.40
CA PRO A 713 11.24 9.62 33.92
C PRO A 713 10.82 10.81 34.78
N SER A 714 9.60 11.34 34.58
CA SER A 714 9.04 12.44 35.38
C SER A 714 8.88 12.13 36.88
N LEU A 715 8.92 10.85 37.29
CA LEU A 715 8.91 10.48 38.71
C LEU A 715 10.30 10.52 39.35
N LEU A 716 11.36 10.67 38.54
CA LEU A 716 12.71 10.85 39.02
C LEU A 716 13.04 12.35 39.06
N PRO A 717 13.85 12.81 40.02
CA PRO A 717 14.36 14.17 39.98
C PRO A 717 15.20 14.35 38.70
N PRO A 718 15.11 15.52 38.02
CA PRO A 718 16.02 15.82 36.91
C PRO A 718 17.45 15.66 37.40
N GLU A 719 18.29 14.98 36.62
CA GLU A 719 19.71 14.84 36.94
C GLU A 719 20.33 16.23 37.05
N GLU A 720 20.51 16.71 38.28
CA GLU A 720 21.46 17.79 38.55
C GLU A 720 22.82 17.27 38.10
N LEU A 721 23.35 17.85 37.04
CA LEU A 721 24.76 17.72 36.66
C LEU A 721 25.61 18.32 37.79
N SER A 722 25.77 17.61 38.91
CA SER A 722 26.79 17.91 39.91
C SER A 722 28.11 17.31 39.46
N HIS A 723 28.73 17.95 38.46
CA HIS A 723 30.19 17.97 38.41
C HIS A 723 30.67 18.89 39.54
N ASP A 724 30.87 18.33 40.72
CA ASP A 724 31.71 18.93 41.75
C ASP A 724 32.43 17.81 42.52
N GLU A 725 33.32 17.10 41.83
CA GLU A 725 34.52 16.56 42.48
C GLU A 725 35.48 17.73 42.72
N LYS A 726 35.21 18.52 43.77
CA LYS A 726 36.27 19.27 44.43
C LYS A 726 36.88 18.38 45.50
N ALA A 727 38.12 18.02 45.25
CA ALA A 727 39.05 17.45 46.21
C ALA A 727 38.95 18.15 47.57
N SER A 728 38.77 17.37 48.63
CA SER A 728 39.32 17.71 49.93
C SER A 728 39.88 16.45 50.58
N ASP A 729 41.21 16.37 50.56
CA ASP A 729 42.00 15.53 51.44
C ASP A 729 41.63 15.76 52.91
N GLY A 730 41.81 14.72 53.73
CA GLY A 730 42.26 14.92 55.11
C GLY A 730 41.37 14.40 56.23
N SER A 731 41.63 13.15 56.60
CA SER A 731 41.76 12.66 57.99
C SER A 731 40.60 11.90 58.66
N SER A 732 41.00 10.71 59.13
CA SER A 732 40.77 10.16 60.47
C SER A 732 39.41 9.55 60.82
N GLY A 733 39.40 8.22 61.05
CA GLY A 733 38.54 7.62 62.07
C GLY A 733 38.05 6.21 61.77
N ARG A 734 38.69 5.21 62.38
CA ARG A 734 38.38 3.78 62.35
C ARG A 734 37.03 3.42 63.01
N CYS A 735 36.47 2.28 62.58
CA CYS A 735 35.37 1.48 63.16
C CYS A 735 33.94 2.05 62.97
N ALA A 736 32.96 1.34 62.43
CA ALA A 736 32.66 -0.07 62.64
C ALA A 736 32.09 -0.76 61.39
N ILE A 737 32.57 -1.97 61.17
CA ILE A 737 31.87 -3.01 60.41
C ILE A 737 30.63 -3.38 61.25
N ASP A 738 29.45 -2.95 60.81
CA ASP A 738 28.22 -3.74 60.88
C ASP A 738 27.04 -2.99 60.24
N LYS A 739 26.15 -3.78 59.60
CA LYS A 739 24.96 -3.40 58.80
C LYS A 739 25.20 -3.09 57.32
N GLN A 740 25.77 -4.07 56.63
CA GLN A 740 25.71 -4.17 55.18
C GLN A 740 24.46 -4.97 54.74
N TYR A 741 23.25 -4.48 55.04
CA TYR A 741 21.99 -4.88 54.37
C TYR A 741 20.94 -3.77 54.58
N GLY A 742 20.45 -3.16 53.49
CA GLY A 742 19.19 -2.39 53.50
C GLY A 742 19.27 -0.87 53.59
N LYS A 743 19.93 -0.18 52.64
CA LYS A 743 19.65 1.25 52.40
C LYS A 743 19.37 1.45 50.91
N PHE A 744 18.13 1.83 50.60
CA PHE A 744 17.74 2.30 49.27
C PHE A 744 18.77 3.31 48.77
N LYS A 745 19.23 3.18 47.52
CA LYS A 745 20.25 4.06 46.94
C LYS A 745 19.71 5.47 46.67
N LYS A 746 18.39 5.65 46.60
CA LYS A 746 17.75 6.95 46.33
C LYS A 746 16.37 7.04 47.00
N GLU A 747 16.13 8.11 47.77
CA GLU A 747 14.80 8.43 48.34
C GLU A 747 14.22 9.65 47.62
N ILE A 748 12.98 9.55 47.16
CA ILE A 748 12.29 10.61 46.44
C ILE A 748 11.04 10.98 47.23
N ARG A 749 10.99 12.21 47.75
CA ARG A 749 9.80 12.73 48.45
C ARG A 749 8.82 13.32 47.45
N LEU A 750 7.63 12.75 47.39
CA LEU A 750 6.56 13.18 46.49
C LEU A 750 5.72 14.31 47.12
N SER A 751 5.09 15.10 46.26
CA SER A 751 4.19 16.18 46.68
C SER A 751 3.03 15.68 47.55
N SER A 752 2.55 16.52 48.47
CA SER A 752 1.37 16.27 49.30
C SER A 752 0.07 16.06 48.52
N HIS A 753 0.06 16.45 47.24
CA HIS A 753 -1.07 16.24 46.34
C HIS A 753 -1.09 14.85 45.67
N VAL A 754 -0.07 14.01 45.87
CA VAL A 754 -0.03 12.65 45.33
C VAL A 754 -0.80 11.71 46.25
N ASP A 755 -1.85 11.09 45.72
CA ASP A 755 -2.65 10.08 46.40
C ASP A 755 -1.97 8.70 46.33
N ASN A 756 -1.89 8.00 47.46
CA ASN A 756 -1.21 6.71 47.57
C ASN A 756 -1.82 5.64 46.65
N GLN A 757 -3.16 5.54 46.60
CA GLN A 757 -3.84 4.54 45.76
C GLN A 757 -3.70 4.87 44.28
N ALA A 758 -3.75 6.16 43.91
CA ALA A 758 -3.48 6.58 42.54
C ALA A 758 -2.02 6.31 42.13
N LEU A 759 -1.05 6.49 43.04
CA LEU A 759 0.35 6.17 42.78
C LEU A 759 0.57 4.66 42.58
N ALA A 760 -0.03 3.81 43.43
CA ALA A 760 0.02 2.35 43.26
C ALA A 760 -0.48 1.92 41.88
N LYS A 761 -1.62 2.48 41.45
CA LYS A 761 -2.20 2.20 40.12
C LYS A 761 -1.37 2.74 38.97
N LEU A 762 -0.70 3.88 39.16
CA LEU A 762 0.24 4.37 38.17
C LEU A 762 1.45 3.44 38.03
N LEU A 763 1.99 2.93 39.14
CA LEU A 763 3.10 1.98 39.12
C LEU A 763 2.69 0.65 38.48
N GLU A 764 1.47 0.16 38.75
CA GLU A 764 0.88 -0.99 38.04
C GLU A 764 0.97 -0.80 36.52
N PHE A 765 0.55 0.35 36.01
CA PHE A 765 0.68 0.69 34.59
C PHE A 765 2.12 0.76 34.08
N ILE A 766 3.02 1.39 34.84
CA ILE A 766 4.43 1.55 34.46
C ILE A 766 5.10 0.19 34.33
N TYR A 767 4.80 -0.75 35.23
CA TYR A 767 5.42 -2.07 35.23
C TYR A 767 4.75 -3.03 34.24
N LEU A 768 3.43 -3.13 34.28
CA LEU A 768 2.66 -4.12 33.51
C LEU A 768 2.26 -3.64 32.11
N GLY A 769 2.21 -2.32 31.88
CA GLY A 769 1.68 -1.70 30.66
C GLY A 769 0.15 -1.57 30.64
N TYR A 770 -0.54 -2.09 31.67
CA TYR A 770 -1.98 -2.01 31.85
C TYR A 770 -2.33 -2.00 33.34
N LEU A 771 -3.56 -1.59 33.69
CA LEU A 771 -4.06 -1.53 35.05
C LEU A 771 -5.58 -1.75 35.11
N HIS A 772 -6.08 -2.15 36.28
CA HIS A 772 -7.51 -2.11 36.60
C HIS A 772 -7.83 -1.06 37.67
N ALA A 773 -8.72 -0.11 37.37
CA ALA A 773 -9.12 0.97 38.27
C ALA A 773 -10.61 1.28 38.17
N GLY A 774 -11.28 1.37 39.33
CA GLY A 774 -12.67 1.82 39.44
C GLY A 774 -12.81 3.34 39.29
N ASP A 775 -14.03 3.81 39.04
CA ASP A 775 -14.35 5.22 38.77
C ASP A 775 -13.90 6.19 39.89
N GLU A 776 -13.79 5.71 41.13
CA GLU A 776 -13.32 6.48 42.28
C GLU A 776 -11.86 6.95 42.13
N HIS A 777 -11.00 6.13 41.54
CA HIS A 777 -9.56 6.38 41.39
C HIS A 777 -9.23 7.13 40.09
N VAL A 778 -10.08 7.04 39.07
CA VAL A 778 -9.82 7.55 37.70
C VAL A 778 -9.49 9.05 37.68
N LYS A 779 -10.24 9.89 38.43
CA LYS A 779 -9.99 11.35 38.43
C LYS A 779 -8.60 11.70 38.94
N LYS A 780 -8.20 11.11 40.07
CA LYS A 780 -6.90 11.35 40.70
C LYS A 780 -5.76 10.78 39.83
N LEU A 781 -5.95 9.56 39.32
CA LEU A 781 -5.00 8.89 38.44
C LEU A 781 -4.79 9.65 37.13
N LYS A 782 -5.84 10.24 36.56
CA LYS A 782 -5.76 11.05 35.33
C LYS A 782 -4.92 12.32 35.54
N ILE A 783 -5.09 13.01 36.67
CA ILE A 783 -4.27 14.18 37.01
C ILE A 783 -2.80 13.76 37.14
N LEU A 784 -2.54 12.67 37.87
CA LEU A 784 -1.18 12.16 38.07
C LEU A 784 -0.53 11.73 36.74
N ALA A 785 -1.25 11.01 35.88
CA ALA A 785 -0.77 10.60 34.57
C ALA A 785 -0.41 11.80 33.67
N LYS A 786 -1.18 12.89 33.73
CA LYS A 786 -0.84 14.13 33.02
C LYS A 786 0.45 14.77 33.52
N HIS A 787 0.64 14.84 34.83
CA HIS A 787 1.88 15.38 35.41
C HIS A 787 3.09 14.48 35.10
N CYS A 788 2.88 13.18 34.96
CA CYS A 788 3.91 12.22 34.57
C CYS A 788 4.15 12.14 33.05
N SER A 789 3.54 13.02 32.25
CA SER A 789 3.62 13.01 30.78
C SER A 789 3.15 11.70 30.12
N LEU A 790 2.34 10.89 30.81
CA LEU A 790 1.76 9.65 30.30
C LEU A 790 0.47 9.94 29.51
N GLN A 791 0.61 10.58 28.35
CA GLN A 791 -0.51 10.97 27.48
C GLN A 791 -1.42 9.80 27.06
N PRO A 792 -0.90 8.60 26.70
CA PRO A 792 -1.75 7.46 26.36
C PRO A 792 -2.70 7.08 27.51
N LEU A 793 -2.18 6.99 28.73
CA LEU A 793 -2.97 6.66 29.92
C LEU A 793 -3.99 7.77 30.25
N SER A 794 -3.56 9.03 30.23
CA SER A 794 -4.46 10.19 30.44
C SER A 794 -5.62 10.22 29.44
N THR A 795 -5.37 9.82 28.19
CA THR A 795 -6.37 9.76 27.12
C THR A 795 -7.38 8.64 27.37
N MET A 796 -6.92 7.44 27.73
CA MET A 796 -7.77 6.28 28.06
C MET A 796 -8.62 6.54 29.32
N LEU A 797 -8.01 7.07 30.39
CA LEU A 797 -8.72 7.48 31.62
C LEU A 797 -9.72 8.60 31.37
N GLY A 798 -9.46 9.42 30.34
CA GLY A 798 -10.39 10.43 29.88
C GLY A 798 -11.54 9.91 29.03
N LYS A 799 -11.61 8.60 28.74
CA LYS A 799 -12.55 7.98 27.80
C LYS A 799 -12.64 8.79 26.50
N ARG A 800 -11.49 9.26 26.00
CA ARG A 800 -11.39 9.98 24.73
C ARG A 800 -11.27 8.96 23.61
N ARG A 801 -11.99 9.21 22.50
CA ARG A 801 -11.97 8.35 21.32
C ARG A 801 -10.53 8.20 20.80
N PRO A 802 -10.14 7.00 20.34
CA PRO A 802 -8.86 6.83 19.69
C PRO A 802 -8.82 7.64 18.40
N LYS A 803 -7.73 8.41 18.19
CA LYS A 803 -7.48 9.08 16.90
C LYS A 803 -6.90 8.07 15.92
N VAL A 804 -7.38 8.06 14.68
CA VAL A 804 -6.82 7.21 13.62
C VAL A 804 -5.35 7.60 13.40
N GLY A 805 -4.46 6.61 13.27
CA GLY A 805 -3.03 6.84 13.06
C GLY A 805 -2.22 7.18 14.33
N HIS A 806 -2.83 7.09 15.52
CA HIS A 806 -2.13 7.34 16.79
C HIS A 806 -0.98 6.34 16.97
N SER A 807 0.20 6.82 17.36
CA SER A 807 1.34 5.93 17.61
C SER A 807 1.03 4.96 18.75
N PHE A 808 1.60 3.76 18.66
CA PHE A 808 1.54 2.80 19.76
C PHE A 808 2.42 3.31 20.92
N PRO A 809 1.94 3.29 22.17
CA PRO A 809 2.79 3.67 23.29
C PRO A 809 3.93 2.67 23.43
N HIS A 810 5.16 3.13 23.23
CA HIS A 810 6.36 2.36 23.57
C HIS A 810 6.53 2.39 25.09
N LEU A 811 5.91 1.42 25.77
CA LEU A 811 6.12 1.17 27.20
C LEU A 811 7.13 0.04 27.37
#